data_AF-A0A9E1IJE1-F1
#
_entry.id   AF-A0A9E1IJE1-F1
#
_cell.length_a   1.000
_cell.length_b   1.000
_cell.length_c   1.000
_cell.angle_alpha   90.00
_cell.angle_beta   90.00
_cell.angle_gamma   90.00
#
_symmetry.space_group_name_H-M   'P 1'
#
loop_
_entity.id
_entity.type
_entity.pdbx_description
1 polymer ?
#
loop_
_entity_poly.entity_id
_entity_poly.type
_entity_poly.pdbx_seq_one_letter_code
_entity_poly.pdbx_strand_id
1 'polypeptide(L)'
;MYWLCRFIPALSLTATSCFLFRDDVYFGRIESLKDKDGDGFVAIDDCDDQDATEYPGLTWYADADEDGWGDPQSSQGCERVEVTDVANNTDCDDSDGDEYPGVIWYADLDGDTYGNSEDSSPCERANDSDVLNALDCDDGDAGLNPEVTWYKDEDEDSYGDINGTGSQCSPVRDDDVDNNTDCNDNDHSVYPGANEVCGDGVDSDCDGAAELCRIEGLMELVMADAKLVGEEADDNAGLSVSGVGDVNGDGLNDLLVGAPMESTGGSNAGAAYLVLSSASGVMDLSTSTAKLIGEEPGDWAGFSVAGAGDVNGDGVPDLAVGAPYTDDDAGTAYLVLGPSGGTIDLQLAAAQMHGSKWQTAGWSLSGVGDANGDGKDDLLVGAPDWDAGAYLVLGPMSGDSHLSDAEAVVTGEFTTGTSVSGGDTDGDGIADLLIGAPERGLGQKGSAFLLLGPVSGTVKLNSADAQLKGEEDLDHAGSAVSMAGDVNGDGKADLLIGAPDEASNDNVAGAAYLVLSPLSGTTSLSAAEAKLFGTEAYDHAGSAVAAAGDINGDGLADLLIGAADEDSNGVSAGSAYLVLGPVSGVLDLANASAQLVGETASDRAGISLAGPGDTNGDGADDVLIGASSQDAGGVDGGACYLFLGGGL
;
A
#
# COMPACT_ATOMS: atom_id res chain seq x y z
N MET A 1 47.64 17.33 -66.06
CA MET A 1 47.90 17.38 -67.51
C MET A 1 49.18 18.16 -67.72
N TYR A 2 50.19 17.62 -68.44
CA TYR A 2 51.43 18.35 -68.74
C TYR A 2 51.19 19.54 -69.69
N TRP A 3 52.09 20.54 -69.72
CA TRP A 3 52.89 20.98 -70.91
C TRP A 3 53.55 22.37 -70.76
N LEU A 4 54.89 22.38 -70.89
CA LEU A 4 55.81 23.38 -71.51
C LEU A 4 56.10 24.81 -71.00
N CYS A 5 57.36 24.97 -70.55
CA CYS A 5 58.47 25.82 -71.06
C CYS A 5 58.23 27.18 -71.77
N ARG A 6 59.05 28.18 -71.36
CA ARG A 6 59.81 29.25 -72.11
C ARG A 6 59.76 30.59 -71.32
N PHE A 7 60.66 31.57 -71.47
CA PHE A 7 61.73 31.85 -72.45
C PHE A 7 62.87 32.69 -71.80
N ILE A 8 64.09 32.58 -72.33
CA ILE A 8 65.20 33.54 -72.13
C ILE A 8 65.02 34.76 -73.06
N PRO A 9 65.52 35.95 -72.69
CA PRO A 9 66.19 36.81 -73.68
C PRO A 9 67.63 37.18 -73.26
N ALA A 10 68.50 37.36 -74.25
CA ALA A 10 69.95 37.55 -74.08
C ALA A 10 70.39 38.99 -74.36
N LEU A 11 71.60 39.35 -73.90
CA LEU A 11 72.43 40.38 -74.53
C LEU A 11 73.92 40.00 -74.45
N SER A 12 74.67 40.22 -75.54
CA SER A 12 76.10 39.90 -75.71
C SER A 12 77.03 41.00 -75.11
N LEU A 13 78.35 40.86 -74.90
CA LEU A 13 79.42 40.43 -75.84
C LEU A 13 80.73 39.89 -75.16
N THR A 14 81.34 38.90 -75.84
CA THR A 14 82.81 38.68 -76.10
C THR A 14 83.86 38.36 -75.01
N ALA A 15 84.23 37.06 -74.97
CA ALA A 15 85.48 36.48 -75.55
C ALA A 15 86.81 36.28 -74.75
N THR A 16 87.26 35.01 -74.78
CA THR A 16 88.64 34.44 -74.89
C THR A 16 89.51 34.07 -73.65
N SER A 17 89.86 32.76 -73.59
CA SER A 17 91.19 32.16 -73.28
C SER A 17 91.47 31.39 -71.96
N CYS A 18 91.51 30.04 -72.09
CA CYS A 18 92.31 28.97 -71.44
C CYS A 18 93.13 29.18 -70.13
N PHE A 19 93.18 28.13 -69.28
CA PHE A 19 94.36 27.26 -69.06
C PHE A 19 94.02 25.93 -68.31
N LEU A 20 95.01 25.04 -68.10
CA LEU A 20 94.91 23.55 -68.02
C LEU A 20 95.73 22.94 -66.85
N PHE A 21 95.40 21.71 -66.41
CA PHE A 21 96.29 20.77 -65.67
C PHE A 21 95.91 19.28 -65.89
N ARG A 22 96.51 18.29 -65.17
CA ARG A 22 96.72 16.91 -65.69
C ARG A 22 96.70 15.71 -64.68
N ASP A 23 96.32 14.54 -65.25
CA ASP A 23 96.45 13.07 -64.96
C ASP A 23 97.64 12.55 -64.07
N ASP A 24 97.71 11.31 -63.51
CA ASP A 24 97.69 9.94 -64.14
C ASP A 24 96.96 8.80 -63.32
N VAL A 25 97.44 7.53 -63.30
CA VAL A 25 96.63 6.27 -63.22
C VAL A 25 97.32 4.97 -62.65
N TYR A 26 96.58 3.98 -62.08
CA TYR A 26 96.89 2.51 -62.04
C TYR A 26 95.71 1.57 -61.57
N PHE A 27 95.89 0.23 -61.44
CA PHE A 27 94.86 -0.79 -61.02
C PHE A 27 95.42 -2.18 -60.53
N GLY A 28 94.61 -3.00 -59.81
CA GLY A 28 94.86 -4.43 -59.45
C GLY A 28 93.60 -5.14 -58.85
N ARG A 29 93.46 -6.49 -58.86
CA ARG A 29 92.19 -7.25 -58.59
C ARG A 29 92.31 -8.40 -57.56
N ILE A 30 91.31 -8.61 -56.68
CA ILE A 30 91.17 -9.72 -55.70
C ILE A 30 89.68 -10.15 -55.56
N GLU A 31 89.35 -11.41 -55.25
CA GLU A 31 87.97 -11.95 -55.08
C GLU A 31 87.49 -12.17 -53.63
N SER A 32 88.21 -11.66 -52.62
CA SER A 32 87.86 -11.79 -51.19
C SER A 32 86.91 -10.69 -50.69
N LEU A 33 85.95 -10.29 -51.54
CA LEU A 33 85.10 -9.10 -51.38
C LEU A 33 83.66 -9.41 -51.83
N LYS A 34 83.09 -10.49 -51.30
CA LYS A 34 81.69 -10.84 -51.52
C LYS A 34 80.95 -10.76 -50.19
N ASP A 35 80.31 -9.62 -49.99
CA ASP A 35 78.96 -9.47 -49.48
C ASP A 35 78.07 -10.68 -49.86
N LYS A 36 77.53 -11.43 -48.89
CA LYS A 36 76.63 -12.57 -49.14
C LYS A 36 75.15 -12.26 -48.91
N ASP A 37 74.79 -11.45 -47.93
CA ASP A 37 73.40 -11.16 -47.55
C ASP A 37 72.84 -9.90 -48.24
N GLY A 38 73.69 -9.00 -48.71
CA GLY A 38 73.36 -7.83 -49.52
C GLY A 38 73.37 -6.50 -48.77
N ASP A 39 73.90 -6.44 -47.54
CA ASP A 39 73.95 -5.23 -46.71
C ASP A 39 74.94 -4.15 -47.24
N GLY A 40 75.89 -4.54 -48.08
CA GLY A 40 76.94 -3.70 -48.68
C GLY A 40 78.32 -3.79 -48.02
N PHE A 41 78.47 -4.58 -46.97
CA PHE A 41 79.74 -4.90 -46.32
C PHE A 41 80.30 -6.23 -46.87
N VAL A 42 81.52 -6.56 -46.48
CA VAL A 42 82.20 -7.77 -46.97
C VAL A 42 82.68 -8.58 -45.78
N ALA A 43 82.58 -9.91 -45.86
CA ALA A 43 82.90 -10.95 -44.87
C ALA A 43 84.14 -10.83 -43.94
N ILE A 44 84.97 -9.79 -44.07
CA ILE A 44 86.08 -9.45 -43.16
C ILE A 44 85.81 -8.21 -42.30
N ASP A 45 84.94 -7.31 -42.76
CA ASP A 45 84.51 -6.10 -42.07
C ASP A 45 83.11 -6.26 -41.43
N ASP A 46 82.37 -7.29 -41.86
CA ASP A 46 80.99 -7.69 -41.53
C ASP A 46 80.86 -8.44 -40.18
N CYS A 47 79.71 -8.35 -39.49
CA CYS A 47 79.44 -8.99 -38.20
C CYS A 47 78.95 -10.45 -38.38
N ASP A 48 77.92 -10.69 -39.20
CA ASP A 48 77.56 -12.02 -39.73
C ASP A 48 77.11 -11.90 -41.20
N ASP A 49 78.01 -12.28 -42.11
CA ASP A 49 77.88 -12.35 -43.59
C ASP A 49 76.86 -13.42 -44.05
N GLN A 50 75.71 -13.46 -43.38
CA GLN A 50 74.51 -14.29 -43.57
C GLN A 50 73.23 -13.58 -43.09
N ASP A 51 73.31 -12.55 -42.26
CA ASP A 51 72.17 -11.75 -41.78
C ASP A 51 72.37 -10.24 -42.04
N ALA A 52 71.73 -9.76 -43.11
CA ALA A 52 71.76 -8.35 -43.51
C ALA A 52 71.14 -7.36 -42.48
N THR A 53 70.67 -7.84 -41.32
CA THR A 53 70.25 -7.00 -40.21
C THR A 53 71.33 -6.79 -39.15
N GLU A 54 72.47 -7.50 -39.21
CA GLU A 54 73.60 -7.37 -38.26
C GLU A 54 74.85 -6.78 -38.96
N TYR A 55 74.76 -5.50 -39.33
CA TYR A 55 75.80 -4.81 -40.09
C TYR A 55 76.77 -3.97 -39.23
N PRO A 56 78.01 -3.71 -39.72
CA PRO A 56 79.04 -2.98 -38.97
C PRO A 56 78.63 -1.55 -38.60
N GLY A 57 78.54 -1.30 -37.29
CA GLY A 57 78.13 -0.02 -36.71
C GLY A 57 76.75 -0.04 -36.06
N LEU A 58 76.06 -1.17 -36.05
CA LEU A 58 74.97 -1.41 -35.11
C LEU A 58 75.47 -1.60 -33.68
N THR A 59 74.62 -1.15 -32.76
CA THR A 59 74.68 -1.44 -31.33
C THR A 59 73.33 -2.02 -30.95
N TRP A 60 73.36 -3.19 -30.35
CA TRP A 60 72.21 -3.83 -29.71
C TRP A 60 72.26 -3.54 -28.21
N TYR A 61 71.10 -3.35 -27.62
CA TYR A 61 70.93 -3.06 -26.19
C TYR A 61 70.10 -4.18 -25.58
N ALA A 62 70.43 -4.59 -24.36
CA ALA A 62 69.64 -5.62 -23.69
C ALA A 62 68.20 -5.13 -23.48
N ASP A 63 67.28 -6.06 -23.65
CA ASP A 63 65.83 -5.96 -23.36
C ASP A 63 65.58 -7.17 -22.45
N ALA A 64 65.49 -6.92 -21.14
CA ALA A 64 65.55 -7.95 -20.10
C ALA A 64 64.20 -8.22 -19.40
N ASP A 65 63.20 -7.35 -19.57
CA ASP A 65 61.80 -7.59 -19.20
C ASP A 65 60.89 -7.94 -20.40
N GLU A 66 61.41 -7.86 -21.63
CA GLU A 66 60.74 -8.21 -22.91
C GLU A 66 59.69 -7.20 -23.40
N ASP A 67 59.79 -5.92 -23.02
CA ASP A 67 58.83 -4.87 -23.40
C ASP A 67 59.09 -4.22 -24.79
N GLY A 68 60.31 -4.37 -25.33
CA GLY A 68 60.75 -3.84 -26.63
C GLY A 68 61.57 -2.54 -26.58
N TRP A 69 61.89 -2.02 -25.40
CA TRP A 69 62.89 -1.00 -25.16
C TRP A 69 64.20 -1.65 -24.66
N GLY A 70 65.27 -0.88 -24.50
CA GLY A 70 66.54 -1.48 -24.10
C GLY A 70 67.48 -0.56 -23.31
N ASP A 71 68.21 -1.18 -22.37
CA ASP A 71 69.05 -0.50 -21.39
C ASP A 71 70.19 0.30 -22.04
N PRO A 72 70.24 1.64 -21.91
CA PRO A 72 71.37 2.44 -22.40
C PRO A 72 72.75 2.09 -21.81
N GLN A 73 72.83 1.36 -20.70
CA GLN A 73 74.08 0.91 -20.06
C GLN A 73 74.56 -0.47 -20.55
N SER A 74 73.65 -1.38 -20.91
CA SER A 74 73.92 -2.73 -21.40
C SER A 74 73.87 -2.77 -22.91
N SER A 75 75.05 -2.68 -23.55
CA SER A 75 75.15 -2.67 -25.01
C SER A 75 76.25 -3.57 -25.56
N GLN A 76 75.94 -4.26 -26.65
CA GLN A 76 76.87 -5.04 -27.45
C GLN A 76 76.93 -4.50 -28.88
N GLY A 77 78.13 -4.34 -29.41
CA GLY A 77 78.34 -3.89 -30.79
C GLY A 77 78.44 -5.06 -31.78
N CYS A 78 78.00 -4.81 -33.02
CA CYS A 78 78.06 -5.73 -34.16
C CYS A 78 77.06 -6.91 -34.08
N GLU A 79 77.37 -7.92 -33.26
CA GLU A 79 76.66 -9.21 -33.17
C GLU A 79 75.59 -9.13 -32.07
N ARG A 80 74.37 -9.55 -32.36
CA ARG A 80 73.28 -9.61 -31.38
C ARG A 80 73.43 -10.86 -30.50
N VAL A 81 73.31 -10.70 -29.17
CA VAL A 81 73.67 -11.78 -28.23
C VAL A 81 72.45 -12.61 -27.88
N GLU A 82 71.37 -11.95 -27.50
CA GLU A 82 70.09 -12.57 -27.18
C GLU A 82 69.01 -12.11 -28.16
N VAL A 83 67.95 -12.91 -28.31
CA VAL A 83 66.90 -12.61 -29.31
C VAL A 83 66.03 -11.41 -28.92
N THR A 84 66.00 -11.06 -27.63
CA THR A 84 65.28 -9.92 -27.08
C THR A 84 66.00 -8.61 -27.39
N ASP A 85 67.34 -8.58 -27.35
CA ASP A 85 68.16 -7.38 -27.58
C ASP A 85 67.61 -6.48 -28.72
N VAL A 86 67.34 -5.20 -28.40
CA VAL A 86 66.73 -4.23 -29.32
C VAL A 86 67.73 -3.19 -29.83
N ALA A 87 67.34 -2.48 -30.90
CA ALA A 87 68.16 -1.46 -31.55
C ALA A 87 67.91 -0.02 -31.03
N ASN A 88 67.03 0.14 -30.04
CA ASN A 88 66.85 1.39 -29.30
C ASN A 88 67.58 1.29 -27.94
N ASN A 89 67.75 2.42 -27.27
CA ASN A 89 68.52 2.49 -26.03
C ASN A 89 67.88 3.46 -25.01
N THR A 90 66.56 3.57 -25.07
CA THR A 90 65.81 4.65 -24.44
C THR A 90 65.15 4.25 -23.14
N ASP A 91 65.25 2.98 -22.75
CA ASP A 91 64.67 2.44 -21.53
C ASP A 91 65.11 3.21 -20.28
N CYS A 92 64.21 3.31 -19.31
CA CYS A 92 64.44 3.90 -18.00
C CYS A 92 64.70 2.84 -16.93
N ASP A 93 63.99 1.71 -16.93
CA ASP A 93 64.28 0.55 -16.08
C ASP A 93 63.98 -0.78 -16.80
N ASP A 94 65.00 -1.31 -17.48
CA ASP A 94 65.09 -2.64 -18.16
C ASP A 94 64.92 -3.85 -17.18
N SER A 95 64.27 -3.64 -16.03
CA SER A 95 63.84 -4.69 -15.11
C SER A 95 62.36 -4.63 -14.74
N ASP A 96 61.61 -3.67 -15.27
CA ASP A 96 60.15 -3.52 -15.09
C ASP A 96 59.47 -3.01 -16.37
N GLY A 97 58.91 -3.93 -17.17
CA GLY A 97 58.29 -3.63 -18.47
C GLY A 97 56.96 -2.83 -18.43
N ASP A 98 56.57 -2.27 -17.28
CA ASP A 98 55.57 -1.20 -17.20
C ASP A 98 56.23 0.22 -17.21
N GLU A 99 57.55 0.34 -17.05
CA GLU A 99 58.31 1.59 -16.89
C GLU A 99 59.12 1.94 -18.15
N TYR A 100 58.42 2.39 -19.21
CA TYR A 100 59.04 2.60 -20.52
C TYR A 100 58.84 3.99 -21.16
N PRO A 101 59.62 4.34 -22.21
CA PRO A 101 59.58 5.65 -22.88
C PRO A 101 58.21 6.06 -23.42
N GLY A 102 57.57 6.97 -22.69
CA GLY A 102 56.27 7.55 -23.03
C GLY A 102 55.17 7.26 -22.01
N VAL A 103 55.44 6.40 -21.02
CA VAL A 103 54.62 6.29 -19.81
C VAL A 103 54.80 7.57 -18.97
N ILE A 104 53.72 7.98 -18.31
CA ILE A 104 53.72 9.04 -17.30
C ILE A 104 53.00 8.46 -16.08
N TRP A 105 53.74 8.35 -14.99
CA TRP A 105 53.22 8.00 -13.68
C TRP A 105 52.83 9.28 -12.95
N TYR A 106 51.72 9.25 -12.23
CA TYR A 106 51.17 10.33 -11.43
C TYR A 106 51.19 9.92 -9.97
N ALA A 107 51.60 10.81 -9.07
CA ALA A 107 51.66 10.48 -7.65
C ALA A 107 50.25 10.15 -7.12
N ASP A 108 50.19 9.11 -6.29
CA ASP A 108 49.06 8.71 -5.45
C ASP A 108 49.63 8.70 -4.01
N LEU A 109 49.38 9.79 -3.27
CA LEU A 109 49.97 10.04 -1.94
C LEU A 109 49.09 9.55 -0.79
N ASP A 110 47.78 9.40 -0.99
CA ASP A 110 46.83 8.95 0.03
C ASP A 110 46.41 7.47 -0.11
N GLY A 111 46.64 6.86 -1.27
CA GLY A 111 46.51 5.44 -1.56
C GLY A 111 45.16 5.01 -2.13
N ASP A 112 44.42 5.92 -2.77
CA ASP A 112 43.07 5.67 -3.29
C ASP A 112 43.02 5.16 -4.75
N THR A 113 44.17 5.08 -5.41
CA THR A 113 44.39 4.66 -6.81
C THR A 113 44.09 5.70 -7.89
N TYR A 114 43.76 6.94 -7.53
CA TYR A 114 43.74 8.09 -8.43
C TYR A 114 45.07 8.88 -8.33
N GLY A 115 45.47 9.49 -9.44
CA GLY A 115 46.76 10.17 -9.53
C GLY A 115 46.66 11.67 -9.79
N ASN A 116 47.57 12.42 -9.17
CA ASN A 116 47.63 13.87 -9.22
C ASN A 116 48.21 14.40 -10.55
N SER A 117 47.39 15.09 -11.35
CA SER A 117 47.82 15.63 -12.65
C SER A 117 49.00 16.64 -12.61
N GLU A 118 49.30 17.24 -11.45
CA GLU A 118 50.38 18.23 -11.27
C GLU A 118 51.68 17.63 -10.69
N ASP A 119 51.67 16.41 -10.15
CA ASP A 119 52.88 15.69 -9.71
C ASP A 119 53.04 14.37 -10.49
N SER A 120 54.04 14.34 -11.38
CA SER A 120 54.23 13.23 -12.30
C SER A 120 55.70 12.95 -12.62
N SER A 121 56.01 11.65 -12.73
CA SER A 121 57.30 11.13 -13.12
C SER A 121 57.18 10.44 -14.49
N PRO A 122 57.84 10.98 -15.53
CA PRO A 122 57.83 10.34 -16.84
C PRO A 122 58.81 9.15 -16.87
N CYS A 123 58.41 8.07 -17.54
CA CYS A 123 59.20 6.85 -17.72
C CYS A 123 59.30 6.00 -16.44
N GLU A 124 60.12 6.42 -15.47
CA GLU A 124 60.36 5.73 -14.18
C GLU A 124 59.38 6.28 -13.12
N ARG A 125 58.77 5.43 -12.28
CA ARG A 125 57.90 5.90 -11.17
C ARG A 125 58.73 6.36 -9.98
N ALA A 126 58.24 7.35 -9.24
CA ALA A 126 58.91 7.83 -8.03
C ALA A 126 58.63 6.93 -6.81
N ASN A 127 57.46 6.29 -6.76
CA ASN A 127 57.06 5.35 -5.73
C ASN A 127 56.23 4.18 -6.32
N ASP A 128 56.26 3.02 -5.66
CA ASP A 128 55.43 1.86 -5.99
C ASP A 128 53.91 2.14 -6.01
N SER A 129 53.45 3.25 -5.39
CA SER A 129 52.03 3.66 -5.38
C SER A 129 51.61 4.51 -6.57
N ASP A 130 52.54 5.15 -7.29
CA ASP A 130 52.19 6.05 -8.39
C ASP A 130 51.36 5.32 -9.48
N VAL A 131 50.37 6.00 -10.06
CA VAL A 131 49.37 5.42 -10.97
C VAL A 131 49.39 6.03 -12.37
N LEU A 132 48.75 5.36 -13.34
CA LEU A 132 48.70 5.77 -14.75
C LEU A 132 47.59 6.78 -15.08
N ASN A 133 46.74 7.14 -14.12
CA ASN A 133 45.65 8.08 -14.33
C ASN A 133 45.97 9.43 -13.66
N ALA A 134 45.45 10.51 -14.22
CA ALA A 134 45.68 11.89 -13.78
C ALA A 134 44.35 12.55 -13.38
N LEU A 135 43.50 11.80 -12.66
CA LEU A 135 42.09 12.15 -12.45
C LEU A 135 41.80 12.62 -11.02
N ASP A 136 42.74 12.47 -10.09
CA ASP A 136 42.52 12.81 -8.69
C ASP A 136 42.13 14.29 -8.50
N CYS A 137 41.22 14.52 -7.55
CA CYS A 137 40.68 15.82 -7.20
C CYS A 137 41.44 16.46 -6.03
N ASP A 138 41.92 15.69 -5.04
CA ASP A 138 42.78 16.16 -3.94
C ASP A 138 43.63 15.00 -3.34
N ASP A 139 44.84 14.83 -3.88
CA ASP A 139 45.96 13.92 -3.52
C ASP A 139 46.50 14.08 -2.07
N GLY A 140 45.68 14.60 -1.16
CA GLY A 140 45.86 14.57 0.28
C GLY A 140 44.69 13.94 1.04
N ASP A 141 43.63 13.51 0.35
CA ASP A 141 42.40 12.97 0.92
C ASP A 141 41.74 11.92 0.01
N ALA A 142 42.01 10.64 0.32
CA ALA A 142 41.44 9.45 -0.32
C ALA A 142 39.89 9.38 -0.30
N GLY A 143 39.21 10.35 0.33
CA GLY A 143 37.77 10.55 0.26
C GLY A 143 37.30 11.57 -0.79
N LEU A 144 38.18 12.13 -1.63
CA LEU A 144 37.87 13.17 -2.62
C LEU A 144 38.41 12.84 -4.02
N ASN A 145 37.76 11.90 -4.69
CA ASN A 145 38.16 11.43 -6.02
C ASN A 145 37.01 11.50 -7.06
N PRO A 146 37.24 11.15 -8.34
CA PRO A 146 36.23 11.27 -9.40
C PRO A 146 34.95 10.46 -9.22
N GLU A 147 34.96 9.41 -8.39
CA GLU A 147 33.76 8.62 -8.11
C GLU A 147 32.85 9.34 -7.09
N VAL A 148 33.43 10.23 -6.26
CA VAL A 148 32.70 11.05 -5.30
C VAL A 148 31.90 12.12 -6.04
N THR A 149 30.58 12.08 -5.82
CA THR A 149 29.61 12.96 -6.46
C THR A 149 28.83 13.70 -5.38
N TRP A 150 28.89 15.02 -5.43
CA TRP A 150 28.24 15.93 -4.49
C TRP A 150 26.88 16.36 -5.01
N TYR A 151 25.84 16.19 -4.20
CA TYR A 151 24.46 16.52 -4.50
C TYR A 151 24.01 17.71 -3.68
N LYS A 152 22.93 18.33 -4.17
CA LYS A 152 22.32 19.50 -3.55
C LYS A 152 21.45 19.05 -2.38
N ASP A 153 21.70 19.63 -1.22
CA ASP A 153 20.85 19.68 -0.01
C ASP A 153 20.30 21.13 0.13
N GLU A 154 18.98 21.35 0.02
CA GLU A 154 18.34 22.68 0.01
C GLU A 154 17.52 22.99 1.26
N ASP A 155 17.24 22.01 2.11
CA ASP A 155 16.55 22.20 3.39
C ASP A 155 17.45 22.04 4.64
N GLU A 156 18.73 21.74 4.44
CA GLU A 156 19.83 21.65 5.42
C GLU A 156 19.76 20.43 6.37
N ASP A 157 19.27 19.28 5.89
CA ASP A 157 19.09 18.05 6.70
C ASP A 157 20.24 17.02 6.63
N SER A 158 21.21 17.21 5.71
CA SER A 158 22.36 16.34 5.38
C SER A 158 22.12 15.21 4.35
N TYR A 159 20.97 15.17 3.68
CA TYR A 159 20.71 14.31 2.53
C TYR A 159 20.51 15.13 1.26
N GLY A 160 20.74 14.50 0.09
CA GLY A 160 20.75 15.21 -1.20
C GLY A 160 19.68 14.71 -2.18
N ASP A 161 19.19 15.62 -3.03
CA ASP A 161 18.15 15.38 -4.05
C ASP A 161 18.40 14.10 -4.87
N ILE A 162 17.52 13.10 -4.72
CA ILE A 162 17.56 11.84 -5.48
C ILE A 162 17.44 12.03 -7.01
N ASN A 163 16.81 13.11 -7.46
CA ASN A 163 16.71 13.51 -8.86
C ASN A 163 17.81 14.51 -9.29
N GLY A 164 18.67 14.91 -8.35
CA GLY A 164 19.66 15.95 -8.51
C GLY A 164 20.80 15.57 -9.46
N THR A 165 21.24 16.52 -10.27
CA THR A 165 22.47 16.35 -11.07
C THR A 165 23.69 16.72 -10.23
N GLY A 166 24.32 15.72 -9.61
CA GLY A 166 25.50 15.93 -8.77
C GLY A 166 26.75 16.41 -9.50
N SER A 167 27.70 16.95 -8.74
CA SER A 167 29.00 17.49 -9.16
C SER A 167 30.14 16.59 -8.68
N GLN A 168 31.01 16.14 -9.60
CA GLN A 168 32.18 15.34 -9.24
C GLN A 168 33.29 16.20 -8.61
N CYS A 169 34.20 15.57 -7.88
CA CYS A 169 35.42 16.15 -7.27
C CYS A 169 35.24 17.21 -6.17
N SER A 170 34.20 18.04 -6.21
CA SER A 170 34.00 19.13 -5.25
C SER A 170 32.52 19.46 -5.14
N PRO A 171 32.05 19.80 -3.93
CA PRO A 171 30.77 20.46 -3.77
C PRO A 171 30.78 21.82 -4.49
N VAL A 172 29.60 22.25 -4.96
CA VAL A 172 29.35 23.53 -5.63
C VAL A 172 29.00 24.62 -4.59
N ARG A 173 28.41 24.20 -3.47
CA ARG A 173 28.03 25.03 -2.32
C ARG A 173 28.53 24.40 -1.01
N ASP A 174 28.63 25.19 0.07
CA ASP A 174 29.17 24.71 1.37
C ASP A 174 28.24 23.69 2.08
N ASP A 175 27.00 23.54 1.60
CA ASP A 175 25.91 22.69 2.08
C ASP A 175 25.69 21.42 1.22
N ASP A 176 26.35 21.26 0.07
CA ASP A 176 26.20 20.03 -0.75
C ASP A 176 26.77 18.78 -0.01
N VAL A 177 26.13 17.61 -0.21
CA VAL A 177 26.45 16.33 0.47
C VAL A 177 26.82 15.21 -0.51
N ASP A 178 27.43 14.13 -0.03
CA ASP A 178 27.98 13.03 -0.85
C ASP A 178 26.97 11.88 -1.14
N ASN A 179 25.68 12.09 -0.84
CA ASN A 179 24.59 11.15 -1.06
C ASN A 179 23.45 11.79 -1.87
N ASN A 180 22.63 10.97 -2.54
CA ASN A 180 21.43 11.39 -3.28
C ASN A 180 20.19 10.62 -2.84
N THR A 181 20.02 10.47 -1.54
CA THR A 181 19.00 9.56 -0.98
C THR A 181 17.76 10.26 -0.46
N ASP A 182 17.69 11.59 -0.56
CA ASP A 182 16.51 12.36 -0.18
C ASP A 182 15.45 12.34 -1.29
N CYS A 183 14.24 11.92 -0.93
CA CYS A 183 13.08 11.85 -1.79
C CYS A 183 12.32 13.20 -1.93
N ASN A 184 12.58 14.19 -1.07
CA ASN A 184 12.03 15.55 -1.11
C ASN A 184 12.97 16.65 -0.51
N ASP A 185 13.99 17.06 -1.29
CA ASP A 185 14.98 18.16 -1.07
C ASP A 185 14.38 19.59 -0.93
N ASN A 186 13.28 19.71 -0.20
CA ASN A 186 12.59 20.95 0.17
C ASN A 186 11.90 20.84 1.55
N ASP A 187 11.98 19.70 2.24
CA ASP A 187 11.38 19.46 3.55
C ASP A 187 12.28 18.58 4.45
N HIS A 188 13.00 19.25 5.36
CA HIS A 188 13.93 18.68 6.35
C HIS A 188 13.40 17.60 7.32
N SER A 189 12.14 17.18 7.14
CA SER A 189 11.51 16.08 7.87
C SER A 189 11.41 14.79 7.05
N VAL A 190 11.77 14.84 5.76
CA VAL A 190 11.73 13.75 4.79
C VAL A 190 13.16 13.34 4.42
N TYR A 191 13.63 12.22 4.95
CA TYR A 191 14.96 11.67 4.67
C TYR A 191 15.10 10.19 5.04
N PRO A 192 16.08 9.47 4.48
CA PRO A 192 16.41 8.08 4.84
C PRO A 192 16.37 7.76 6.34
N GLY A 193 15.34 7.03 6.77
CA GLY A 193 15.14 6.62 8.16
C GLY A 193 14.70 7.74 9.10
N ALA A 194 13.97 8.74 8.61
CA ALA A 194 13.12 9.60 9.43
C ALA A 194 12.03 8.80 10.16
N ASN A 195 11.21 9.47 10.97
CA ASN A 195 10.00 8.84 11.51
C ASN A 195 8.82 9.26 10.64
N GLU A 196 8.13 8.28 10.09
CA GLU A 196 6.84 8.45 9.41
C GLU A 196 5.81 9.21 10.24
N VAL A 197 5.03 10.05 9.56
CA VAL A 197 3.88 10.77 10.13
C VAL A 197 2.60 10.13 9.59
N CYS A 198 2.01 9.25 10.39
CA CYS A 198 0.88 8.42 9.96
C CYS A 198 -0.25 9.25 9.30
N GLY A 199 -0.64 8.85 8.09
CA GLY A 199 -1.83 9.37 7.40
C GLY A 199 -1.68 10.73 6.70
N ASP A 200 -0.48 11.34 6.63
CA ASP A 200 -0.27 12.55 5.81
C ASP A 200 0.09 12.25 4.34
N GLY A 201 0.41 10.99 4.03
CA GLY A 201 0.74 10.50 2.69
C GLY A 201 2.16 10.85 2.23
N VAL A 202 3.04 11.28 3.14
CA VAL A 202 4.45 11.58 2.89
C VAL A 202 5.30 10.38 3.31
N ASP A 203 5.89 9.71 2.32
CA ASP A 203 7.03 8.81 2.50
C ASP A 203 8.19 9.65 3.06
N SER A 204 8.27 9.67 4.39
CA SER A 204 9.16 10.52 5.18
C SER A 204 10.50 9.85 5.37
N ASP A 205 10.55 8.51 5.44
CA ASP A 205 11.77 7.73 5.63
C ASP A 205 12.45 7.30 4.32
N CYS A 206 11.84 7.61 3.18
CA CYS A 206 12.29 7.35 1.81
C CYS A 206 12.50 5.86 1.47
N ASP A 207 11.81 4.92 2.13
CA ASP A 207 11.88 3.49 1.78
C ASP A 207 11.05 3.10 0.55
N GLY A 208 10.11 3.97 0.14
CA GLY A 208 9.19 3.77 -0.98
C GLY A 208 7.73 3.59 -0.57
N ALA A 209 7.39 3.67 0.72
CA ALA A 209 6.02 3.69 1.24
C ALA A 209 5.86 4.67 2.41
N ALA A 210 4.77 5.45 2.42
CA ALA A 210 4.35 6.18 3.61
C ALA A 210 3.69 5.22 4.62
N GLU A 211 3.93 5.37 5.92
CA GLU A 211 3.26 4.54 6.94
C GLU A 211 1.76 4.88 7.01
N LEU A 212 0.94 3.88 6.73
CA LEU A 212 -0.51 3.95 6.95
C LEU A 212 -0.82 4.00 8.45
N CYS A 213 -1.89 4.69 8.82
CA CYS A 213 -2.35 4.78 10.20
C CYS A 213 -2.74 3.41 10.76
N ARG A 214 -1.82 2.72 11.45
CA ARG A 214 -2.19 1.55 12.26
C ARG A 214 -3.30 1.94 13.22
N ILE A 215 -4.35 1.14 13.24
CA ILE A 215 -5.52 1.35 14.10
C ILE A 215 -5.15 0.91 15.53
N GLU A 216 -4.38 1.73 16.25
CA GLU A 216 -3.95 1.48 17.63
C GLU A 216 -4.02 2.72 18.55
N GLY A 217 -4.23 2.48 19.84
CA GLY A 217 -4.21 3.53 20.87
C GLY A 217 -5.45 4.45 20.84
N LEU A 218 -5.24 5.76 20.96
CA LEU A 218 -6.31 6.75 20.92
C LEU A 218 -6.17 7.59 19.65
N MET A 219 -7.18 7.56 18.79
CA MET A 219 -7.20 8.21 17.48
C MET A 219 -8.50 9.02 17.32
N GLU A 220 -8.42 10.19 16.71
CA GLU A 220 -9.62 10.98 16.34
C GLU A 220 -10.09 10.59 14.94
N LEU A 221 -11.40 10.58 14.68
CA LEU A 221 -11.94 10.23 13.36
C LEU A 221 -11.45 11.12 12.19
N VAL A 222 -10.91 12.31 12.49
CA VAL A 222 -10.25 13.17 11.49
C VAL A 222 -8.97 12.56 10.89
N MET A 223 -8.42 11.51 11.52
CA MET A 223 -7.26 10.75 11.04
C MET A 223 -7.60 9.61 10.05
N ALA A 224 -8.89 9.45 9.70
CA ALA A 224 -9.34 8.41 8.77
C ALA A 224 -8.78 8.64 7.35
N ASP A 225 -8.37 7.55 6.71
CA ASP A 225 -7.85 7.53 5.33
C ASP A 225 -8.88 8.03 4.31
N ALA A 226 -10.18 7.83 4.59
CA ALA A 226 -11.25 8.52 3.89
C ALA A 226 -12.40 8.97 4.82
N LYS A 227 -12.97 10.14 4.50
CA LYS A 227 -14.15 10.71 5.14
C LYS A 227 -15.24 10.97 4.09
N LEU A 228 -16.31 10.19 4.15
CA LEU A 228 -17.46 10.31 3.26
C LEU A 228 -18.53 11.19 3.92
N VAL A 229 -18.82 12.35 3.34
CA VAL A 229 -19.66 13.41 3.94
C VAL A 229 -21.03 13.46 3.28
N GLY A 230 -22.10 13.62 4.09
CA GLY A 230 -23.47 13.82 3.61
C GLY A 230 -23.63 14.99 2.63
N GLU A 231 -24.62 14.90 1.73
CA GLU A 231 -24.82 15.86 0.64
C GLU A 231 -25.37 17.21 1.15
N GLU A 232 -26.34 17.19 2.06
CA GLU A 232 -26.90 18.40 2.68
C GLU A 232 -27.14 18.21 4.21
N ALA A 233 -27.55 19.30 4.87
CA ALA A 233 -27.96 19.29 6.28
C ALA A 233 -29.22 18.44 6.51
N ASP A 234 -29.35 17.88 7.70
CA ASP A 234 -30.43 16.98 8.14
C ASP A 234 -30.54 15.66 7.34
N ASP A 235 -29.55 15.25 6.52
CA ASP A 235 -29.58 13.98 5.73
C ASP A 235 -29.31 12.71 6.57
N ASN A 236 -28.60 12.85 7.68
CA ASN A 236 -28.15 11.79 8.59
C ASN A 236 -27.35 10.63 7.92
N ALA A 237 -26.44 10.96 7.00
CA ALA A 237 -25.56 9.99 6.36
C ALA A 237 -24.67 9.24 7.37
N GLY A 238 -24.52 7.93 7.22
CA GLY A 238 -23.77 7.09 8.15
C GLY A 238 -24.58 6.61 9.36
N LEU A 239 -25.91 6.74 9.37
CA LEU A 239 -26.75 6.04 10.35
C LEU A 239 -26.64 4.50 10.21
N SER A 240 -26.43 4.02 8.98
CA SER A 240 -26.13 2.63 8.68
C SER A 240 -25.03 2.59 7.62
N VAL A 241 -24.06 1.69 7.78
CA VAL A 241 -22.95 1.47 6.86
C VAL A 241 -22.75 -0.03 6.66
N SER A 242 -22.24 -0.44 5.50
CA SER A 242 -21.94 -1.85 5.20
C SER A 242 -20.90 -1.93 4.08
N GLY A 243 -19.98 -2.90 4.15
CA GLY A 243 -19.26 -3.36 2.97
C GLY A 243 -20.17 -4.21 2.09
N VAL A 244 -20.02 -4.09 0.78
CA VAL A 244 -20.88 -4.80 -0.19
C VAL A 244 -20.13 -5.77 -1.08
N GLY A 245 -18.81 -5.91 -0.88
CA GLY A 245 -17.93 -6.67 -1.77
C GLY A 245 -17.59 -5.90 -3.05
N ASP A 246 -16.80 -6.51 -3.93
CA ASP A 246 -16.43 -5.95 -5.22
C ASP A 246 -17.63 -5.93 -6.20
N VAL A 247 -18.38 -4.82 -6.23
CA VAL A 247 -19.54 -4.67 -7.14
C VAL A 247 -19.16 -4.16 -8.51
N ASN A 248 -17.88 -3.81 -8.73
CA ASN A 248 -17.42 -3.17 -9.96
C ASN A 248 -16.49 -4.06 -10.82
N GLY A 249 -15.89 -5.09 -10.21
CA GLY A 249 -15.02 -6.09 -10.81
C GLY A 249 -13.53 -5.71 -10.83
N ASP A 250 -13.07 -4.81 -9.95
CA ASP A 250 -11.65 -4.41 -9.86
C ASP A 250 -10.83 -5.16 -8.80
N GLY A 251 -11.49 -5.92 -7.91
CA GLY A 251 -10.89 -6.74 -6.88
C GLY A 251 -10.85 -6.10 -5.49
N LEU A 252 -11.45 -4.92 -5.28
CA LEU A 252 -11.53 -4.22 -4.00
C LEU A 252 -12.96 -4.25 -3.45
N ASN A 253 -13.13 -4.31 -2.12
CA ASN A 253 -14.48 -4.33 -1.53
C ASN A 253 -15.09 -2.92 -1.47
N ASP A 254 -16.26 -2.74 -2.09
CA ASP A 254 -16.95 -1.46 -2.18
C ASP A 254 -17.84 -1.17 -0.95
N LEU A 255 -18.27 0.08 -0.77
CA LEU A 255 -18.95 0.59 0.43
C LEU A 255 -20.39 1.05 0.14
N LEU A 256 -21.29 0.86 1.12
CA LEU A 256 -22.67 1.34 1.08
C LEU A 256 -23.01 2.15 2.33
N VAL A 257 -23.52 3.36 2.14
CA VAL A 257 -23.80 4.34 3.21
C VAL A 257 -25.28 4.76 3.18
N GLY A 258 -26.00 4.55 4.28
CA GLY A 258 -27.39 4.96 4.45
C GLY A 258 -27.54 6.41 4.94
N ALA A 259 -28.50 7.14 4.39
CA ALA A 259 -28.88 8.51 4.74
C ALA A 259 -30.43 8.64 4.76
N PRO A 260 -31.09 8.18 5.83
CA PRO A 260 -32.56 8.00 5.86
C PRO A 260 -33.37 9.28 5.83
N MET A 261 -32.77 10.45 6.05
CA MET A 261 -33.47 11.73 6.05
C MET A 261 -33.29 12.52 4.74
N GLU A 262 -32.48 12.00 3.82
CA GLU A 262 -32.27 12.53 2.47
C GLU A 262 -33.60 12.82 1.76
N SER A 263 -33.64 13.93 1.02
CA SER A 263 -34.90 14.51 0.55
C SER A 263 -35.08 14.62 -0.97
N THR A 264 -34.26 13.96 -1.81
CA THR A 264 -34.40 13.98 -3.27
C THR A 264 -35.65 13.24 -3.74
N GLY A 265 -36.02 12.12 -3.11
CA GLY A 265 -37.27 11.40 -3.37
C GLY A 265 -38.53 12.13 -2.87
N GLY A 266 -38.34 13.12 -1.99
CA GLY A 266 -39.40 13.74 -1.19
C GLY A 266 -38.90 13.95 0.24
N SER A 267 -39.56 14.78 1.04
CA SER A 267 -39.12 15.08 2.42
C SER A 267 -38.89 13.80 3.21
N ASN A 268 -37.64 13.53 3.57
CA ASN A 268 -37.24 12.34 4.32
C ASN A 268 -37.69 11.04 3.61
N ALA A 269 -37.62 10.98 2.29
CA ALA A 269 -37.77 9.72 1.55
C ALA A 269 -36.59 8.78 1.84
N GLY A 270 -35.42 9.37 2.12
CA GLY A 270 -34.17 8.68 2.42
C GLY A 270 -33.43 8.24 1.16
N ALA A 271 -32.13 7.97 1.32
CA ALA A 271 -31.28 7.44 0.28
C ALA A 271 -30.23 6.48 0.84
N ALA A 272 -29.63 5.69 -0.05
CA ALA A 272 -28.36 5.01 0.18
C ALA A 272 -27.37 5.34 -0.94
N TYR A 273 -26.08 5.35 -0.61
CA TYR A 273 -25.00 5.75 -1.50
C TYR A 273 -23.98 4.63 -1.65
N LEU A 274 -23.79 4.15 -2.89
CA LEU A 274 -22.71 3.23 -3.24
C LEU A 274 -21.45 4.03 -3.55
N VAL A 275 -20.37 3.76 -2.82
CA VAL A 275 -19.06 4.39 -2.97
C VAL A 275 -18.04 3.31 -3.26
N LEU A 276 -17.29 3.45 -4.35
CA LEU A 276 -16.25 2.48 -4.71
C LEU A 276 -14.96 2.76 -3.94
N SER A 277 -14.20 1.70 -3.66
CA SER A 277 -13.04 1.69 -2.74
C SER A 277 -11.92 2.68 -3.07
N SER A 278 -11.86 3.19 -4.30
CA SER A 278 -10.98 4.28 -4.73
C SER A 278 -11.14 5.64 -4.01
N ALA A 279 -11.92 5.71 -2.94
CA ALA A 279 -12.17 6.91 -2.14
C ALA A 279 -11.05 7.13 -1.12
N SER A 280 -10.33 8.24 -1.24
CA SER A 280 -9.30 8.67 -0.29
C SER A 280 -9.48 10.15 0.08
N GLY A 281 -9.17 10.52 1.33
CA GLY A 281 -9.40 11.85 1.86
C GLY A 281 -10.89 12.18 1.98
N VAL A 282 -11.25 13.46 1.84
CA VAL A 282 -12.65 13.90 2.00
C VAL A 282 -13.43 13.79 0.70
N MET A 283 -14.45 12.94 0.67
CA MET A 283 -15.42 12.78 -0.43
C MET A 283 -16.80 13.29 -0.03
N ASP A 284 -17.49 13.96 -0.95
CA ASP A 284 -18.88 14.39 -0.84
C ASP A 284 -19.79 13.33 -1.49
N LEU A 285 -20.79 12.81 -0.76
CA LEU A 285 -21.66 11.72 -1.23
C LEU A 285 -22.52 12.09 -2.45
N SER A 286 -22.68 13.39 -2.79
CA SER A 286 -23.27 13.81 -4.08
C SER A 286 -22.44 13.38 -5.30
N THR A 287 -21.19 12.98 -5.09
CA THR A 287 -20.25 12.48 -6.12
C THR A 287 -20.09 10.95 -6.12
N SER A 288 -20.84 10.26 -5.26
CA SER A 288 -20.87 8.78 -5.17
C SER A 288 -21.19 8.08 -6.50
N THR A 289 -20.82 6.81 -6.59
CA THR A 289 -20.97 6.00 -7.80
C THR A 289 -22.43 5.69 -8.10
N ALA A 290 -23.24 5.41 -7.07
CA ALA A 290 -24.70 5.36 -7.20
C ALA A 290 -25.42 6.01 -6.02
N LYS A 291 -26.54 6.68 -6.30
CA LYS A 291 -27.50 7.19 -5.30
C LYS A 291 -28.82 6.46 -5.48
N LEU A 292 -29.18 5.65 -4.49
CA LEU A 292 -30.41 4.87 -4.41
C LEU A 292 -31.42 5.71 -3.62
N ILE A 293 -32.53 6.13 -4.23
CA ILE A 293 -33.48 7.11 -3.67
C ILE A 293 -34.80 6.43 -3.26
N GLY A 294 -35.29 6.72 -2.06
CA GLY A 294 -36.59 6.27 -1.55
C GLY A 294 -37.78 6.78 -2.35
N GLU A 295 -38.89 6.03 -2.32
CA GLU A 295 -40.03 6.23 -3.21
C GLU A 295 -40.90 7.45 -2.86
N GLU A 296 -41.28 7.60 -1.58
CA GLU A 296 -42.24 8.62 -1.13
C GLU A 296 -41.76 9.33 0.17
N PRO A 297 -42.28 10.54 0.47
CA PRO A 297 -41.87 11.30 1.65
C PRO A 297 -42.18 10.58 2.97
N GLY A 298 -41.15 10.31 3.76
CA GLY A 298 -41.25 9.68 5.08
C GLY A 298 -40.96 8.19 5.12
N ASP A 299 -40.59 7.56 4.00
CA ASP A 299 -40.26 6.13 3.93
C ASP A 299 -38.96 5.75 4.67
N TRP A 300 -38.01 6.69 4.74
CA TRP A 300 -36.67 6.57 5.36
C TRP A 300 -35.82 5.43 4.75
N ALA A 301 -35.74 5.37 3.42
CA ALA A 301 -34.83 4.46 2.73
C ALA A 301 -33.36 4.71 3.13
N GLY A 302 -32.60 3.64 3.39
CA GLY A 302 -31.24 3.74 3.93
C GLY A 302 -31.20 3.84 5.46
N PHE A 303 -32.33 3.60 6.15
CA PHE A 303 -32.34 3.40 7.61
C PHE A 303 -31.50 2.19 8.03
N SER A 304 -31.54 1.13 7.21
CA SER A 304 -30.55 0.06 7.22
C SER A 304 -30.06 -0.22 5.81
N VAL A 305 -28.80 -0.59 5.68
CA VAL A 305 -28.16 -1.02 4.43
C VAL A 305 -27.35 -2.30 4.68
N ALA A 306 -27.24 -3.16 3.67
CA ALA A 306 -26.39 -4.35 3.73
C ALA A 306 -25.88 -4.75 2.34
N GLY A 307 -24.66 -5.30 2.28
CA GLY A 307 -24.29 -6.22 1.20
C GLY A 307 -25.21 -7.44 1.23
N ALA A 308 -25.86 -7.74 0.11
CA ALA A 308 -26.78 -8.88 0.01
C ALA A 308 -26.08 -10.17 -0.46
N GLY A 309 -24.84 -10.05 -0.97
CA GLY A 309 -24.13 -11.13 -1.66
C GLY A 309 -24.61 -11.30 -3.10
N ASP A 310 -24.17 -12.35 -3.80
CA ASP A 310 -24.63 -12.68 -5.16
C ASP A 310 -25.99 -13.40 -5.08
N VAL A 311 -27.04 -12.63 -4.84
CA VAL A 311 -28.43 -13.12 -4.71
C VAL A 311 -28.94 -13.66 -6.05
N ASN A 312 -28.47 -13.09 -7.16
CA ASN A 312 -28.96 -13.42 -8.50
C ASN A 312 -28.19 -14.56 -9.20
N GLY A 313 -26.95 -14.83 -8.79
CA GLY A 313 -26.08 -15.90 -9.27
C GLY A 313 -25.28 -15.54 -10.54
N ASP A 314 -24.94 -14.27 -10.74
CA ASP A 314 -24.15 -13.81 -11.90
C ASP A 314 -22.68 -13.48 -11.59
N GLY A 315 -22.29 -13.57 -10.31
CA GLY A 315 -20.93 -13.36 -9.81
C GLY A 315 -20.59 -11.92 -9.45
N VAL A 316 -21.60 -11.03 -9.35
CA VAL A 316 -21.44 -9.67 -8.82
C VAL A 316 -22.30 -9.53 -7.55
N PRO A 317 -21.77 -8.97 -6.44
CA PRO A 317 -22.58 -8.74 -5.25
C PRO A 317 -23.74 -7.76 -5.49
N ASP A 318 -24.86 -8.06 -4.86
CA ASP A 318 -26.08 -7.26 -4.88
C ASP A 318 -26.23 -6.43 -3.57
N LEU A 319 -27.07 -5.40 -3.61
CA LEU A 319 -27.25 -4.41 -2.55
C LEU A 319 -28.64 -4.51 -1.91
N ALA A 320 -28.74 -4.40 -0.58
CA ALA A 320 -30.01 -4.32 0.13
C ALA A 320 -30.18 -2.97 0.85
N VAL A 321 -31.38 -2.37 0.74
CA VAL A 321 -31.74 -1.09 1.38
C VAL A 321 -33.08 -1.23 2.11
N GLY A 322 -33.13 -0.83 3.38
CA GLY A 322 -34.32 -0.85 4.21
C GLY A 322 -35.01 0.51 4.30
N ALA A 323 -36.34 0.52 4.21
CA ALA A 323 -37.20 1.69 4.41
C ALA A 323 -38.37 1.29 5.35
N PRO A 324 -38.19 1.34 6.67
CA PRO A 324 -39.15 0.78 7.62
C PRO A 324 -40.50 1.49 7.70
N TYR A 325 -40.66 2.68 7.12
CA TYR A 325 -41.89 3.49 7.28
C TYR A 325 -42.80 3.53 6.03
N THR A 326 -42.48 2.77 4.97
CA THR A 326 -43.33 2.65 3.78
C THR A 326 -44.71 2.06 4.09
N ASP A 327 -45.75 2.49 3.34
CA ASP A 327 -47.14 1.97 3.37
C ASP A 327 -47.76 1.82 4.79
N ASP A 328 -47.97 2.94 5.48
CA ASP A 328 -48.50 2.99 6.86
C ASP A 328 -47.65 2.13 7.83
N ASP A 329 -46.35 2.40 7.88
CA ASP A 329 -45.32 1.72 8.70
C ASP A 329 -45.25 0.19 8.50
N ALA A 330 -45.65 -0.30 7.33
CA ALA A 330 -45.44 -1.70 6.96
C ALA A 330 -43.94 -2.01 6.79
N GLY A 331 -43.23 -1.05 6.20
CA GLY A 331 -41.83 -1.16 5.83
C GLY A 331 -41.58 -2.01 4.59
N THR A 332 -40.48 -1.73 3.90
CA THR A 332 -40.04 -2.47 2.71
C THR A 332 -38.51 -2.64 2.74
N ALA A 333 -38.05 -3.84 2.41
CA ALA A 333 -36.66 -4.08 2.03
C ALA A 333 -36.57 -4.15 0.50
N TYR A 334 -35.60 -3.46 -0.07
CA TYR A 334 -35.34 -3.40 -1.51
C TYR A 334 -34.06 -4.17 -1.85
N LEU A 335 -34.08 -4.94 -2.93
CA LEU A 335 -32.88 -5.54 -3.54
C LEU A 335 -32.53 -4.79 -4.83
N VAL A 336 -31.30 -4.33 -4.95
CA VAL A 336 -30.76 -3.67 -6.15
C VAL A 336 -29.54 -4.46 -6.63
N LEU A 337 -29.56 -4.92 -7.88
CA LEU A 337 -28.52 -5.82 -8.37
C LEU A 337 -27.22 -5.10 -8.76
N GLY A 338 -26.11 -5.80 -8.64
CA GLY A 338 -24.82 -5.37 -9.18
C GLY A 338 -24.73 -5.53 -10.72
N PRO A 339 -23.74 -4.89 -11.38
CA PRO A 339 -23.06 -3.67 -10.95
C PRO A 339 -24.01 -2.46 -11.01
N SER A 340 -23.99 -1.60 -10.00
CA SER A 340 -24.88 -0.44 -9.88
C SER A 340 -24.16 0.89 -10.11
N GLY A 341 -24.87 1.89 -10.65
CA GLY A 341 -24.28 3.19 -10.99
C GLY A 341 -25.28 4.27 -11.40
N GLY A 342 -24.98 5.52 -11.03
CA GLY A 342 -25.85 6.68 -11.23
C GLY A 342 -27.04 6.72 -10.26
N THR A 343 -28.07 7.48 -10.61
CA THR A 343 -29.28 7.60 -9.78
C THR A 343 -30.24 6.44 -10.03
N ILE A 344 -30.59 5.72 -8.97
CA ILE A 344 -31.53 4.59 -8.96
C ILE A 344 -32.74 4.98 -8.10
N ASP A 345 -33.93 4.83 -8.66
CA ASP A 345 -35.20 4.98 -7.96
C ASP A 345 -35.58 3.61 -7.38
N LEU A 346 -35.82 3.50 -6.08
CA LEU A 346 -36.13 2.21 -5.42
C LEU A 346 -37.48 1.62 -5.87
N GLN A 347 -38.36 2.42 -6.50
CA GLN A 347 -39.54 1.92 -7.23
C GLN A 347 -39.18 1.03 -8.43
N LEU A 348 -37.92 1.06 -8.87
CA LEU A 348 -37.37 0.24 -9.94
C LEU A 348 -36.35 -0.79 -9.43
N ALA A 349 -36.28 -1.02 -8.12
CA ALA A 349 -35.49 -2.09 -7.50
C ALA A 349 -35.85 -3.47 -8.10
N ALA A 350 -34.88 -4.38 -8.10
CA ALA A 350 -35.06 -5.70 -8.71
C ALA A 350 -36.07 -6.55 -7.94
N ALA A 351 -36.13 -6.41 -6.61
CA ALA A 351 -37.19 -6.95 -5.77
C ALA A 351 -37.61 -5.95 -4.68
N GLN A 352 -38.89 -6.03 -4.29
CA GLN A 352 -39.44 -5.29 -3.16
C GLN A 352 -40.08 -6.29 -2.19
N MET A 353 -39.72 -6.21 -0.91
CA MET A 353 -40.11 -7.16 0.14
C MET A 353 -40.88 -6.41 1.23
N HIS A 354 -42.19 -6.36 1.09
CA HIS A 354 -43.06 -5.57 1.96
C HIS A 354 -43.42 -6.31 3.25
N GLY A 355 -43.42 -5.59 4.37
CA GLY A 355 -43.95 -6.06 5.63
C GLY A 355 -45.48 -6.00 5.72
N SER A 356 -46.02 -6.46 6.83
CA SER A 356 -47.40 -6.17 7.22
C SER A 356 -47.49 -4.79 7.88
N LYS A 357 -48.62 -4.09 7.75
CA LYS A 357 -48.86 -2.78 8.38
C LYS A 357 -48.39 -2.70 9.87
N TRP A 358 -47.60 -1.67 10.19
CA TRP A 358 -46.94 -1.41 11.49
C TRP A 358 -45.80 -2.38 11.88
N GLN A 359 -45.32 -3.23 10.97
CA GLN A 359 -44.29 -4.23 11.25
C GLN A 359 -42.85 -3.70 11.09
N THR A 360 -42.68 -2.54 10.44
CA THR A 360 -41.39 -1.88 10.21
C THR A 360 -40.33 -2.76 9.52
N ALA A 361 -40.72 -3.47 8.46
CA ALA A 361 -39.81 -4.30 7.66
C ALA A 361 -38.68 -3.49 7.01
N GLY A 362 -37.46 -4.03 7.04
CA GLY A 362 -36.26 -3.29 6.65
C GLY A 362 -35.68 -2.42 7.77
N TRP A 363 -36.06 -2.69 9.03
CA TRP A 363 -35.43 -2.09 10.20
C TRP A 363 -33.97 -2.54 10.36
N SER A 364 -33.70 -3.82 10.12
CA SER A 364 -32.35 -4.38 10.05
C SER A 364 -32.25 -5.36 8.87
N LEU A 365 -31.07 -5.46 8.29
CA LEU A 365 -30.77 -6.26 7.10
C LEU A 365 -29.43 -6.97 7.27
N SER A 366 -29.31 -8.16 6.71
CA SER A 366 -28.05 -8.87 6.52
C SER A 366 -28.18 -9.74 5.29
N GLY A 367 -27.22 -9.65 4.35
CA GLY A 367 -26.90 -10.82 3.53
C GLY A 367 -26.46 -11.93 4.47
N VAL A 368 -26.92 -13.16 4.26
CA VAL A 368 -26.54 -14.30 5.12
C VAL A 368 -25.68 -15.34 4.39
N GLY A 369 -25.46 -15.16 3.09
CA GLY A 369 -24.91 -16.20 2.22
C GLY A 369 -25.98 -17.22 1.83
N ASP A 370 -25.56 -18.38 1.31
CA ASP A 370 -26.46 -19.47 0.90
C ASP A 370 -27.05 -20.21 2.11
N ALA A 371 -28.28 -19.88 2.49
CA ALA A 371 -29.00 -20.47 3.63
C ALA A 371 -29.82 -21.72 3.24
N ASN A 372 -29.77 -22.15 1.98
CA ASN A 372 -30.56 -23.27 1.47
C ASN A 372 -29.76 -24.33 0.66
N GLY A 373 -28.51 -24.04 0.32
CA GLY A 373 -27.56 -24.90 -0.39
C GLY A 373 -27.74 -24.92 -1.92
N ASP A 374 -28.28 -23.86 -2.54
CA ASP A 374 -28.47 -23.79 -4.00
C ASP A 374 -27.44 -22.95 -4.78
N GLY A 375 -26.51 -22.30 -4.07
CA GLY A 375 -25.37 -21.55 -4.61
C GLY A 375 -25.69 -20.11 -5.01
N LYS A 376 -26.68 -19.47 -4.38
CA LYS A 376 -26.88 -18.01 -4.39
C LYS A 376 -27.07 -17.52 -2.97
N ASP A 377 -26.81 -16.25 -2.75
CA ASP A 377 -26.92 -15.66 -1.42
C ASP A 377 -28.38 -15.28 -1.09
N ASP A 378 -28.72 -15.39 0.19
CA ASP A 378 -30.05 -15.14 0.73
C ASP A 378 -30.03 -13.88 1.64
N LEU A 379 -31.18 -13.25 1.84
CA LEU A 379 -31.33 -12.04 2.65
C LEU A 379 -32.16 -12.30 3.90
N LEU A 380 -31.67 -11.84 5.06
CA LEU A 380 -32.42 -11.83 6.31
C LEU A 380 -32.91 -10.41 6.61
N VAL A 381 -34.23 -10.26 6.72
CA VAL A 381 -34.92 -8.98 6.97
C VAL A 381 -35.50 -8.97 8.38
N GLY A 382 -35.10 -8.00 9.21
CA GLY A 382 -35.67 -7.74 10.52
C GLY A 382 -36.84 -6.75 10.47
N ALA A 383 -37.86 -7.00 11.29
CA ALA A 383 -39.07 -6.19 11.39
C ALA A 383 -39.64 -6.24 12.82
N PRO A 384 -39.16 -5.37 13.75
CA PRO A 384 -39.25 -5.59 15.19
C PRO A 384 -40.52 -5.09 15.88
N ASP A 385 -41.41 -4.35 15.20
CA ASP A 385 -42.58 -3.74 15.83
C ASP A 385 -43.82 -4.66 15.85
N TRP A 386 -44.85 -4.37 15.06
CA TRP A 386 -46.13 -5.08 15.17
C TRP A 386 -46.05 -6.47 14.54
N ASP A 387 -46.44 -7.50 15.30
CA ASP A 387 -46.21 -8.91 14.96
C ASP A 387 -44.72 -9.16 14.58
N ALA A 388 -43.82 -8.67 15.46
CA ALA A 388 -42.36 -8.71 15.34
C ALA A 388 -41.79 -10.04 14.83
N GLY A 389 -40.85 -9.97 13.88
CA GLY A 389 -40.22 -11.13 13.27
C GLY A 389 -38.93 -10.85 12.51
N ALA A 390 -38.26 -11.93 12.14
CA ALA A 390 -37.16 -11.94 11.18
C ALA A 390 -37.49 -12.92 10.05
N TYR A 391 -37.10 -12.56 8.82
CA TYR A 391 -37.62 -13.15 7.59
C TYR A 391 -36.47 -13.54 6.66
N LEU A 392 -36.30 -14.85 6.41
CA LEU A 392 -35.31 -15.34 5.46
C LEU A 392 -35.94 -15.40 4.06
N VAL A 393 -35.50 -14.53 3.17
CA VAL A 393 -35.91 -14.47 1.77
C VAL A 393 -34.82 -15.07 0.91
N LEU A 394 -35.16 -16.03 0.04
CA LEU A 394 -34.18 -16.78 -0.74
C LEU A 394 -33.88 -16.17 -2.11
N GLY A 395 -32.64 -16.27 -2.55
CA GLY A 395 -32.19 -15.94 -3.90
C GLY A 395 -32.64 -16.99 -4.96
N PRO A 396 -32.94 -16.59 -6.20
CA PRO A 396 -32.93 -15.23 -6.72
C PRO A 396 -34.26 -14.52 -6.49
N MET A 397 -34.19 -13.28 -6.00
CA MET A 397 -35.35 -12.46 -5.71
C MET A 397 -35.72 -11.62 -6.94
N SER A 398 -37.02 -11.45 -7.21
CA SER A 398 -37.47 -10.54 -8.27
C SER A 398 -38.92 -10.08 -8.10
N GLY A 399 -39.17 -8.79 -8.31
CA GLY A 399 -40.48 -8.15 -8.21
C GLY A 399 -41.01 -8.02 -6.79
N ASP A 400 -42.25 -7.56 -6.69
CA ASP A 400 -42.96 -7.32 -5.44
C ASP A 400 -43.32 -8.64 -4.74
N SER A 401 -43.01 -8.72 -3.44
CA SER A 401 -43.26 -9.84 -2.57
C SER A 401 -43.67 -9.36 -1.17
N HIS A 402 -44.22 -10.24 -0.35
CA HIS A 402 -44.63 -9.91 1.02
C HIS A 402 -43.95 -10.88 1.99
N LEU A 403 -43.38 -10.37 3.08
CA LEU A 403 -42.52 -11.14 3.99
C LEU A 403 -43.22 -12.33 4.67
N SER A 404 -44.56 -12.37 4.70
CA SER A 404 -45.29 -13.57 5.14
C SER A 404 -45.06 -14.82 4.28
N ASP A 405 -44.57 -14.62 3.06
CA ASP A 405 -44.33 -15.67 2.06
C ASP A 405 -42.83 -16.02 1.95
N ALA A 406 -41.99 -15.46 2.83
CA ALA A 406 -40.57 -15.80 3.00
C ALA A 406 -40.36 -17.27 3.38
N GLU A 407 -39.18 -17.84 3.11
CA GLU A 407 -38.91 -19.26 3.38
C GLU A 407 -38.97 -19.53 4.89
N ALA A 408 -38.34 -18.69 5.71
CA ALA A 408 -38.49 -18.72 7.16
C ALA A 408 -39.15 -17.45 7.69
N VAL A 409 -40.09 -17.64 8.62
CA VAL A 409 -40.77 -16.57 9.37
C VAL A 409 -40.50 -16.82 10.85
N VAL A 410 -39.45 -16.22 11.39
CA VAL A 410 -39.02 -16.38 12.78
C VAL A 410 -39.71 -15.34 13.65
N THR A 411 -40.37 -15.79 14.72
CA THR A 411 -41.19 -14.93 15.58
C THR A 411 -41.15 -15.44 17.03
N GLY A 412 -41.58 -14.65 18.01
CA GLY A 412 -41.82 -15.21 19.36
C GLY A 412 -41.75 -14.20 20.48
N GLU A 413 -40.80 -13.28 20.39
CA GLU A 413 -40.59 -12.19 21.35
C GLU A 413 -41.03 -10.85 20.76
N PHE A 414 -41.35 -9.89 21.63
CA PHE A 414 -41.95 -8.60 21.25
C PHE A 414 -41.08 -7.67 20.40
N THR A 415 -39.79 -7.98 20.26
CA THR A 415 -38.81 -7.17 19.52
C THR A 415 -37.94 -8.06 18.62
N THR A 416 -38.50 -9.19 18.15
CA THR A 416 -37.80 -10.14 17.27
C THR A 416 -37.33 -9.43 15.99
N GLY A 417 -36.05 -9.53 15.64
CA GLY A 417 -35.52 -8.88 14.43
C GLY A 417 -35.20 -7.40 14.62
N THR A 418 -34.89 -6.97 15.85
CA THR A 418 -34.34 -5.60 16.10
C THR A 418 -32.96 -5.46 15.47
N SER A 419 -32.17 -6.53 15.53
CA SER A 419 -30.94 -6.72 14.79
C SER A 419 -30.90 -8.16 14.27
N VAL A 420 -30.24 -8.36 13.14
CA VAL A 420 -30.10 -9.65 12.45
C VAL A 420 -28.70 -9.78 11.88
N SER A 421 -28.17 -11.00 11.82
CA SER A 421 -26.92 -11.34 11.15
C SER A 421 -26.97 -12.82 10.73
N GLY A 422 -26.12 -13.27 9.82
CA GLY A 422 -26.07 -14.67 9.38
C GLY A 422 -24.69 -15.08 8.88
N GLY A 423 -24.48 -16.39 8.79
CA GLY A 423 -23.21 -17.03 8.44
C GLY A 423 -23.13 -18.45 9.03
N ASP A 424 -22.16 -19.25 8.59
CA ASP A 424 -22.00 -20.65 9.03
C ASP A 424 -21.23 -20.74 10.37
N THR A 425 -21.92 -21.10 11.45
CA THR A 425 -21.37 -21.25 12.81
C THR A 425 -21.06 -22.72 13.16
N ASP A 426 -21.60 -23.64 12.37
CA ASP A 426 -21.66 -25.08 12.58
C ASP A 426 -20.60 -25.83 11.73
N GLY A 427 -20.18 -25.23 10.62
CA GLY A 427 -19.20 -25.71 9.66
C GLY A 427 -19.75 -26.69 8.63
N ASP A 428 -21.06 -26.67 8.35
CA ASP A 428 -21.70 -27.56 7.37
C ASP A 428 -21.86 -26.97 5.95
N GLY A 429 -21.59 -25.66 5.80
CA GLY A 429 -21.66 -24.91 4.55
C GLY A 429 -23.05 -24.33 4.23
N ILE A 430 -23.98 -24.31 5.18
CA ILE A 430 -25.26 -23.62 5.10
C ILE A 430 -25.27 -22.47 6.11
N ALA A 431 -25.82 -21.32 5.74
CA ALA A 431 -25.89 -20.19 6.65
C ALA A 431 -26.87 -20.40 7.83
N ASP A 432 -26.40 -20.06 9.04
CA ASP A 432 -27.20 -19.97 10.26
C ASP A 432 -27.76 -18.54 10.44
N LEU A 433 -28.81 -18.40 11.25
CA LEU A 433 -29.46 -17.11 11.52
C LEU A 433 -29.26 -16.68 12.97
N LEU A 434 -28.66 -15.50 13.18
CA LEU A 434 -28.53 -14.83 14.47
C LEU A 434 -29.54 -13.68 14.58
N ILE A 435 -30.41 -13.73 15.58
CA ILE A 435 -31.52 -12.77 15.73
C ILE A 435 -31.50 -12.12 17.12
N GLY A 436 -31.41 -10.79 17.14
CA GLY A 436 -31.54 -9.96 18.33
C GLY A 436 -33.01 -9.71 18.72
N ALA A 437 -33.31 -9.88 20.00
CA ALA A 437 -34.57 -9.49 20.62
C ALA A 437 -34.31 -8.87 22.01
N PRO A 438 -34.03 -7.56 22.08
CA PRO A 438 -33.60 -6.90 23.31
C PRO A 438 -34.71 -6.76 24.39
N GLU A 439 -35.98 -7.01 24.06
CA GLU A 439 -37.11 -7.05 25.02
C GLU A 439 -37.24 -5.77 25.90
N ARG A 440 -37.83 -4.70 25.36
CA ARG A 440 -37.94 -3.35 26.00
C ARG A 440 -38.90 -3.23 27.21
N GLY A 441 -39.04 -4.25 28.06
CA GLY A 441 -39.97 -4.26 29.19
C GLY A 441 -39.33 -4.44 30.57
N LEU A 442 -40.04 -3.99 31.62
CA LEU A 442 -39.56 -4.05 33.00
C LEU A 442 -39.31 -5.49 33.46
N GLY A 443 -38.05 -5.81 33.78
CA GLY A 443 -37.63 -7.14 34.23
C GLY A 443 -37.32 -8.13 33.10
N GLN A 444 -36.97 -7.61 31.91
CA GLN A 444 -36.48 -8.38 30.78
C GLN A 444 -35.00 -8.07 30.56
N LYS A 445 -34.21 -9.09 30.18
CA LYS A 445 -32.74 -8.98 30.04
C LYS A 445 -32.28 -8.77 28.59
N GLY A 446 -33.21 -8.85 27.65
CA GLY A 446 -32.92 -9.12 26.25
C GLY A 446 -32.39 -10.54 26.01
N SER A 447 -32.38 -10.95 24.75
CA SER A 447 -31.73 -12.16 24.28
C SER A 447 -31.31 -12.05 22.82
N ALA A 448 -30.25 -12.76 22.46
CA ALA A 448 -29.98 -13.18 21.09
C ALA A 448 -30.32 -14.67 20.93
N PHE A 449 -30.67 -15.07 19.71
CA PHE A 449 -31.07 -16.43 19.37
C PHE A 449 -30.35 -16.90 18.11
N LEU A 450 -29.78 -18.10 18.15
CA LEU A 450 -29.16 -18.77 17.00
C LEU A 450 -30.09 -19.88 16.52
N LEU A 451 -30.38 -19.89 15.22
CA LEU A 451 -31.09 -20.98 14.54
C LEU A 451 -30.13 -21.59 13.52
N LEU A 452 -29.89 -22.90 13.62
CA LEU A 452 -28.99 -23.57 12.70
C LEU A 452 -29.68 -23.89 11.36
N GLY A 453 -28.94 -23.75 10.27
CA GLY A 453 -29.40 -23.95 8.91
C GLY A 453 -29.74 -25.42 8.57
N PRO A 454 -30.52 -25.66 7.50
CA PRO A 454 -31.36 -24.70 6.78
C PRO A 454 -32.68 -24.44 7.54
N VAL A 455 -33.04 -23.15 7.69
CA VAL A 455 -34.25 -22.73 8.43
C VAL A 455 -35.43 -22.55 7.47
N SER A 456 -36.61 -23.10 7.82
CA SER A 456 -37.81 -23.02 6.97
C SER A 456 -39.13 -23.01 7.74
N GLY A 457 -40.15 -22.41 7.14
CA GLY A 457 -41.49 -22.22 7.67
C GLY A 457 -41.57 -21.24 8.84
N THR A 458 -42.69 -21.27 9.57
CA THR A 458 -42.85 -20.43 10.78
C THR A 458 -42.13 -21.05 11.97
N VAL A 459 -41.03 -20.43 12.41
CA VAL A 459 -40.25 -20.87 13.57
C VAL A 459 -40.55 -19.97 14.78
N LYS A 460 -40.49 -20.55 15.99
CA LYS A 460 -40.57 -19.80 17.23
C LYS A 460 -39.22 -19.69 17.92
N LEU A 461 -38.86 -18.50 18.40
CA LEU A 461 -37.58 -18.26 19.10
C LEU A 461 -37.40 -19.16 20.34
N ASN A 462 -38.48 -19.55 21.01
CA ASN A 462 -38.44 -20.53 22.12
C ASN A 462 -38.13 -21.99 21.69
N SER A 463 -37.92 -22.22 20.39
CA SER A 463 -37.42 -23.46 19.79
C SER A 463 -36.15 -23.25 18.96
N ALA A 464 -35.48 -22.09 19.09
CA ALA A 464 -34.15 -21.87 18.51
C ALA A 464 -33.12 -22.82 19.13
N ASP A 465 -32.07 -23.12 18.36
CA ASP A 465 -31.03 -24.08 18.74
C ASP A 465 -30.17 -23.57 19.89
N ALA A 466 -29.89 -22.26 19.94
CA ALA A 466 -29.37 -21.60 21.12
C ALA A 466 -30.13 -20.30 21.49
N GLN A 467 -30.17 -19.99 22.78
CA GLN A 467 -30.65 -18.70 23.32
C GLN A 467 -29.60 -18.13 24.27
N LEU A 468 -29.11 -16.92 23.97
CA LEU A 468 -28.13 -16.17 24.75
C LEU A 468 -28.84 -15.07 25.52
N LYS A 469 -28.91 -15.18 26.85
CA LYS A 469 -29.65 -14.24 27.72
C LYS A 469 -28.73 -13.20 28.33
N GLY A 470 -29.19 -11.95 28.41
CA GLY A 470 -28.54 -10.89 29.18
C GLY A 470 -28.27 -11.29 30.64
N GLU A 471 -27.28 -10.65 31.26
CA GLU A 471 -26.83 -10.98 32.61
C GLU A 471 -27.84 -10.51 33.65
N GLU A 472 -28.33 -9.28 33.52
CA GLU A 472 -29.27 -8.62 34.42
C GLU A 472 -30.48 -7.97 33.71
N ASP A 473 -31.46 -7.55 34.51
CA ASP A 473 -32.69 -6.95 34.01
C ASP A 473 -32.38 -5.54 33.45
N LEU A 474 -32.86 -5.27 32.24
CA LEU A 474 -32.66 -4.05 31.44
C LEU A 474 -31.32 -3.91 30.72
N ASP A 475 -30.46 -4.94 30.66
CA ASP A 475 -29.24 -4.92 29.82
C ASP A 475 -29.51 -4.71 28.31
N HIS A 476 -30.73 -5.03 27.88
CA HIS A 476 -31.18 -5.06 26.48
C HIS A 476 -30.22 -5.84 25.54
N ALA A 477 -29.74 -7.01 26.00
CA ALA A 477 -28.87 -7.87 25.22
C ALA A 477 -29.53 -8.32 23.90
N GLY A 478 -28.76 -8.29 22.81
CA GLY A 478 -29.27 -8.48 21.45
C GLY A 478 -29.88 -7.21 20.86
N SER A 479 -29.52 -6.02 21.35
CA SER A 479 -29.85 -4.76 20.68
C SER A 479 -29.13 -4.67 19.34
N ALA A 480 -27.84 -5.01 19.32
CA ALA A 480 -27.05 -5.30 18.13
C ALA A 480 -26.52 -6.74 18.20
N VAL A 481 -26.37 -7.39 17.05
CA VAL A 481 -25.78 -8.73 16.90
C VAL A 481 -24.95 -8.78 15.62
N SER A 482 -23.85 -9.53 15.64
CA SER A 482 -23.02 -9.78 14.45
C SER A 482 -22.42 -11.18 14.54
N MET A 483 -22.24 -11.85 13.40
CA MET A 483 -21.25 -12.92 13.30
C MET A 483 -19.87 -12.29 13.43
N ALA A 484 -19.05 -12.77 14.36
CA ALA A 484 -17.77 -12.19 14.75
C ALA A 484 -16.59 -12.61 13.86
N GLY A 485 -16.81 -13.55 12.92
CA GLY A 485 -15.74 -14.28 12.25
C GLY A 485 -15.13 -15.37 13.17
N ASP A 486 -14.03 -15.99 12.73
CA ASP A 486 -13.29 -16.96 13.53
C ASP A 486 -12.24 -16.24 14.39
N VAL A 487 -12.60 -15.90 15.62
CA VAL A 487 -11.74 -15.13 16.53
C VAL A 487 -10.74 -16.02 17.29
N ASN A 488 -10.84 -17.35 17.12
CA ASN A 488 -10.18 -18.34 17.97
C ASN A 488 -9.33 -19.37 17.18
N GLY A 489 -9.49 -19.42 15.86
CA GLY A 489 -8.73 -20.24 14.92
C GLY A 489 -9.23 -21.68 14.79
N ASP A 490 -10.52 -21.95 15.06
CA ASP A 490 -11.10 -23.30 14.93
C ASP A 490 -11.87 -23.54 13.61
N GLY A 491 -11.98 -22.52 12.76
CA GLY A 491 -12.56 -22.53 11.43
C GLY A 491 -14.08 -22.28 11.39
N LYS A 492 -14.64 -21.62 12.40
CA LYS A 492 -16.09 -21.37 12.55
C LYS A 492 -16.36 -19.91 12.88
N ALA A 493 -17.50 -19.38 12.44
CA ALA A 493 -17.94 -18.07 12.88
C ALA A 493 -18.43 -18.11 14.34
N ASP A 494 -17.84 -17.25 15.17
CA ASP A 494 -18.28 -16.95 16.53
C ASP A 494 -19.32 -15.81 16.54
N LEU A 495 -19.88 -15.47 17.70
CA LEU A 495 -20.99 -14.50 17.81
C LEU A 495 -20.61 -13.30 18.68
N LEU A 496 -20.95 -12.09 18.25
CA LEU A 496 -20.81 -10.86 19.02
C LEU A 496 -22.18 -10.25 19.35
N ILE A 497 -22.51 -10.12 20.64
CA ILE A 497 -23.82 -9.69 21.13
C ILE A 497 -23.72 -8.38 21.92
N GLY A 498 -24.38 -7.32 21.44
CA GLY A 498 -24.45 -6.01 22.09
C GLY A 498 -25.54 -5.91 23.17
N ALA A 499 -25.21 -5.28 24.29
CA ALA A 499 -26.05 -5.03 25.45
C ALA A 499 -25.80 -3.59 25.97
N PRO A 500 -26.33 -2.55 25.30
CA PRO A 500 -25.96 -1.15 25.54
C PRO A 500 -26.39 -0.59 26.90
N ASP A 501 -27.29 -1.26 27.62
CA ASP A 501 -27.77 -0.82 28.93
C ASP A 501 -27.21 -1.67 30.10
N GLU A 502 -26.18 -2.49 29.82
CA GLU A 502 -25.49 -3.29 30.84
C GLU A 502 -24.88 -2.41 31.94
N ALA A 503 -25.13 -2.79 33.20
CA ALA A 503 -24.85 -1.96 34.37
C ALA A 503 -24.03 -2.67 35.48
N SER A 504 -23.22 -3.67 35.14
CA SER A 504 -22.43 -4.44 36.13
C SER A 504 -21.39 -3.62 36.92
N ASN A 505 -21.10 -2.39 36.48
CA ASN A 505 -20.27 -1.40 37.16
C ASN A 505 -21.08 -0.29 37.89
N ASP A 506 -22.39 -0.49 38.14
CA ASP A 506 -23.35 0.49 38.69
C ASP A 506 -23.60 1.75 37.81
N ASN A 507 -23.06 1.80 36.58
CA ASN A 507 -23.00 3.03 35.77
C ASN A 507 -23.78 3.01 34.43
N VAL A 508 -24.33 1.88 33.96
CA VAL A 508 -24.96 1.76 32.62
C VAL A 508 -23.99 2.14 31.51
N ALA A 509 -22.78 1.55 31.53
CA ALA A 509 -21.76 1.80 30.52
C ALA A 509 -22.00 1.01 29.21
N GLY A 510 -22.85 -0.02 29.27
CA GLY A 510 -23.03 -0.97 28.18
C GLY A 510 -21.92 -2.01 28.10
N ALA A 511 -22.19 -3.10 27.38
CA ALA A 511 -21.21 -4.13 27.08
C ALA A 511 -21.48 -4.82 25.73
N ALA A 512 -20.44 -5.41 25.16
CA ALA A 512 -20.54 -6.44 24.13
C ALA A 512 -20.01 -7.78 24.67
N TYR A 513 -20.53 -8.89 24.13
CA TYR A 513 -20.19 -10.24 24.56
C TYR A 513 -19.77 -11.09 23.38
N LEU A 514 -18.56 -11.65 23.43
CA LEU A 514 -18.08 -12.64 22.48
C LEU A 514 -18.45 -14.05 22.95
N VAL A 515 -19.19 -14.79 22.13
CA VAL A 515 -19.65 -16.14 22.45
C VAL A 515 -19.18 -17.09 21.35
N LEU A 516 -18.31 -18.04 21.73
CA LEU A 516 -17.74 -18.99 20.78
C LEU A 516 -18.73 -20.08 20.34
N SER A 517 -18.61 -20.49 19.09
CA SER A 517 -19.34 -21.57 18.44
C SER A 517 -18.67 -22.94 18.68
N PRO A 518 -19.35 -24.07 18.41
CA PRO A 518 -20.78 -24.22 18.15
C PRO A 518 -21.61 -24.18 19.45
N LEU A 519 -22.81 -23.62 19.38
CA LEU A 519 -23.68 -23.39 20.54
C LEU A 519 -24.92 -24.30 20.55
N SER A 520 -25.45 -24.58 21.74
CA SER A 520 -26.77 -25.22 21.88
C SER A 520 -27.40 -24.97 23.25
N GLY A 521 -28.73 -24.89 23.27
CA GLY A 521 -29.54 -24.65 24.46
C GLY A 521 -29.50 -23.20 24.96
N THR A 522 -30.00 -22.99 26.19
CA THR A 522 -30.05 -21.66 26.80
C THR A 522 -28.81 -21.41 27.66
N THR A 523 -28.08 -20.35 27.33
CA THR A 523 -26.87 -19.87 28.02
C THR A 523 -27.09 -18.42 28.50
N SER A 524 -26.41 -18.04 29.57
CA SER A 524 -26.35 -16.66 30.06
C SER A 524 -25.07 -16.02 29.55
N LEU A 525 -25.10 -14.74 29.15
CA LEU A 525 -23.92 -14.02 28.65
C LEU A 525 -22.80 -13.88 29.70
N SER A 526 -23.10 -14.08 30.99
CA SER A 526 -22.08 -14.29 32.05
C SER A 526 -21.25 -15.59 31.94
N ALA A 527 -21.49 -16.39 30.89
CA ALA A 527 -20.68 -17.53 30.48
C ALA A 527 -20.14 -17.38 29.04
N ALA A 528 -20.18 -16.16 28.48
CA ALA A 528 -19.47 -15.79 27.25
C ALA A 528 -17.95 -15.96 27.41
N GLU A 529 -17.22 -16.06 26.30
CA GLU A 529 -15.76 -16.16 26.33
C GLU A 529 -15.14 -14.83 26.72
N ALA A 530 -15.64 -13.72 26.16
CA ALA A 530 -15.26 -12.37 26.57
C ALA A 530 -16.48 -11.48 26.89
N LYS A 531 -16.35 -10.65 27.93
CA LYS A 531 -17.20 -9.48 28.20
C LYS A 531 -16.37 -8.22 27.98
N LEU A 532 -16.78 -7.40 27.02
CA LEU A 532 -16.14 -6.14 26.63
C LEU A 532 -17.03 -5.01 27.17
N PHE A 533 -16.66 -4.35 28.27
CA PHE A 533 -17.54 -3.39 28.94
C PHE A 533 -17.10 -1.94 28.75
N GLY A 534 -18.08 -1.04 28.68
CA GLY A 534 -17.90 0.39 28.44
C GLY A 534 -17.15 1.12 29.55
N THR A 535 -16.56 2.25 29.17
CA THR A 535 -15.61 3.04 29.96
C THR A 535 -16.24 3.83 31.10
N GLU A 536 -17.28 4.61 30.80
CA GLU A 536 -17.95 5.53 31.72
C GLU A 536 -19.47 5.37 31.66
N ALA A 537 -20.18 6.12 32.50
CA ALA A 537 -21.63 5.99 32.65
C ALA A 537 -22.39 6.58 31.46
N TYR A 538 -23.32 5.80 30.89
CA TYR A 538 -24.17 6.15 29.74
C TYR A 538 -23.48 6.27 28.38
N ASP A 539 -22.25 5.76 28.23
CA ASP A 539 -21.56 5.66 26.91
C ASP A 539 -22.28 4.69 25.95
N HIS A 540 -23.10 3.78 26.48
CA HIS A 540 -23.88 2.78 25.76
C HIS A 540 -23.05 1.90 24.81
N ALA A 541 -21.90 1.40 25.29
CA ALA A 541 -21.04 0.48 24.56
C ALA A 541 -21.76 -0.82 24.18
N GLY A 542 -21.57 -1.29 22.94
CA GLY A 542 -22.34 -2.40 22.37
C GLY A 542 -23.73 -1.98 21.85
N SER A 543 -23.94 -0.67 21.63
CA SER A 543 -25.10 -0.14 20.89
C SER A 543 -25.04 -0.50 19.40
N ALA A 544 -23.83 -0.56 18.85
CA ALA A 544 -23.49 -1.25 17.60
C ALA A 544 -22.37 -2.26 17.85
N VAL A 545 -22.34 -3.35 17.08
CA VAL A 545 -21.25 -4.34 17.06
C VAL A 545 -21.07 -4.86 15.64
N ALA A 546 -19.84 -5.15 15.23
CA ALA A 546 -19.52 -5.78 13.95
C ALA A 546 -18.25 -6.65 14.08
N ALA A 547 -18.13 -7.67 13.21
CA ALA A 547 -16.80 -8.16 12.85
C ALA A 547 -16.03 -7.04 12.12
N ALA A 548 -14.76 -6.88 12.47
CA ALA A 548 -13.84 -6.02 11.73
C ALA A 548 -13.26 -6.77 10.52
N GLY A 549 -13.05 -8.09 10.65
CA GLY A 549 -12.21 -8.87 9.74
C GLY A 549 -10.85 -9.12 10.38
N ASP A 550 -9.85 -9.53 9.59
CA ASP A 550 -8.44 -9.64 10.02
C ASP A 550 -7.72 -8.32 9.73
N ILE A 551 -7.80 -7.36 10.67
CA ILE A 551 -7.29 -5.99 10.49
C ILE A 551 -5.76 -5.95 10.57
N ASN A 552 -5.16 -6.93 11.27
CA ASN A 552 -3.73 -6.96 11.58
C ASN A 552 -2.93 -8.03 10.79
N GLY A 553 -3.62 -8.87 10.00
CA GLY A 553 -3.02 -9.93 9.18
C GLY A 553 -2.52 -11.16 9.96
N ASP A 554 -2.98 -11.40 11.19
CA ASP A 554 -2.56 -12.55 12.02
C ASP A 554 -3.33 -13.85 11.76
N GLY A 555 -4.43 -13.77 11.00
CA GLY A 555 -5.28 -14.88 10.59
C GLY A 555 -6.47 -15.15 11.51
N LEU A 556 -6.78 -14.24 12.44
CA LEU A 556 -7.95 -14.28 13.32
C LEU A 556 -8.87 -13.08 13.06
N ALA A 557 -10.16 -13.23 13.35
CA ALA A 557 -11.10 -12.12 13.24
C ALA A 557 -11.07 -11.19 14.47
N ASP A 558 -11.01 -9.90 14.18
CA ASP A 558 -11.06 -8.78 15.12
C ASP A 558 -12.47 -8.19 15.25
N LEU A 559 -12.71 -7.39 16.30
CA LEU A 559 -14.05 -6.95 16.72
C LEU A 559 -14.17 -5.43 16.78
N LEU A 560 -15.30 -4.89 16.30
CA LEU A 560 -15.70 -3.50 16.47
C LEU A 560 -16.86 -3.37 17.46
N ILE A 561 -16.74 -2.42 18.40
CA ILE A 561 -17.76 -2.12 19.42
C ILE A 561 -18.08 -0.63 19.41
N GLY A 562 -19.35 -0.29 19.21
CA GLY A 562 -19.83 1.10 19.13
C GLY A 562 -20.36 1.60 20.46
N ALA A 563 -20.02 2.85 20.78
CA ALA A 563 -20.47 3.60 21.95
C ALA A 563 -20.88 5.02 21.48
N ALA A 564 -22.01 5.09 20.78
CA ALA A 564 -22.43 6.30 20.05
C ALA A 564 -22.77 7.52 20.94
N ASP A 565 -22.90 7.31 22.25
CA ASP A 565 -23.25 8.34 23.21
C ASP A 565 -22.06 8.71 24.14
N GLU A 566 -20.86 8.19 23.87
CA GLU A 566 -19.60 8.44 24.58
C GLU A 566 -19.13 9.92 24.48
N ASP A 567 -18.48 10.41 25.54
CA ASP A 567 -18.33 11.84 25.86
C ASP A 567 -16.90 12.43 25.69
N SER A 568 -15.88 11.64 25.30
CA SER A 568 -14.44 12.04 25.37
C SER A 568 -14.10 13.33 24.62
N ASN A 569 -14.63 13.50 23.41
CA ASN A 569 -14.45 14.71 22.58
C ASN A 569 -15.66 15.67 22.62
N GLY A 570 -16.54 15.49 23.60
CA GLY A 570 -17.74 16.31 23.82
C GLY A 570 -18.98 15.44 23.98
N VAL A 571 -20.07 16.03 24.47
CA VAL A 571 -21.28 15.28 24.83
C VAL A 571 -21.79 14.48 23.63
N SER A 572 -21.84 13.16 23.76
CA SER A 572 -22.22 12.22 22.68
C SER A 572 -21.49 12.47 21.36
N ALA A 573 -20.20 12.79 21.43
CA ALA A 573 -19.31 12.74 20.26
C ALA A 573 -19.24 11.31 19.70
N GLY A 574 -19.32 10.32 20.59
CA GLY A 574 -19.30 8.90 20.28
C GLY A 574 -17.89 8.34 20.11
N SER A 575 -17.78 7.03 20.25
CA SER A 575 -16.54 6.28 20.04
C SER A 575 -16.83 4.95 19.35
N ALA A 576 -15.89 4.49 18.53
CA ALA A 576 -15.76 3.09 18.13
C ALA A 576 -14.50 2.49 18.78
N TYR A 577 -14.56 1.23 19.17
CA TYR A 577 -13.43 0.51 19.77
C TYR A 577 -13.06 -0.68 18.90
N LEU A 578 -11.78 -0.78 18.52
CA LEU A 578 -11.21 -1.97 17.89
C LEU A 578 -10.60 -2.87 18.97
N VAL A 579 -11.00 -4.14 18.97
CA VAL A 579 -10.46 -5.17 19.86
C VAL A 579 -9.90 -6.28 18.99
N LEU A 580 -8.56 -6.38 18.95
CA LEU A 580 -7.88 -7.41 18.18
C LEU A 580 -8.03 -8.79 18.83
N GLY A 581 -8.11 -9.84 17.99
CA GLY A 581 -8.15 -11.23 18.40
C GLY A 581 -6.81 -11.74 18.96
N PRO A 582 -6.79 -12.90 19.63
CA PRO A 582 -7.92 -13.57 20.26
C PRO A 582 -8.27 -12.93 21.62
N VAL A 583 -9.54 -12.63 21.88
CA VAL A 583 -9.99 -12.01 23.14
C VAL A 583 -10.72 -12.99 24.07
N SER A 584 -10.45 -12.89 25.38
CA SER A 584 -11.06 -13.74 26.41
C SER A 584 -11.15 -13.05 27.79
N GLY A 585 -12.07 -13.51 28.63
CA GLY A 585 -12.27 -13.04 29.99
C GLY A 585 -13.11 -11.77 30.09
N VAL A 586 -12.55 -10.72 30.70
CA VAL A 586 -13.23 -9.43 30.88
C VAL A 586 -12.26 -8.33 30.45
N LEU A 587 -12.65 -7.57 29.44
CA LEU A 587 -11.91 -6.43 28.92
C LEU A 587 -12.67 -5.13 29.22
N ASP A 588 -11.95 -4.18 29.80
CA ASP A 588 -12.38 -2.79 29.93
C ASP A 588 -12.00 -2.07 28.62
N LEU A 589 -12.95 -1.46 27.92
CA LEU A 589 -12.71 -0.84 26.62
C LEU A 589 -11.72 0.33 26.67
N ALA A 590 -11.39 0.89 27.85
CA ALA A 590 -10.25 1.80 28.02
C ALA A 590 -8.88 1.14 27.74
N ASN A 591 -8.86 -0.18 27.52
CA ASN A 591 -7.69 -0.99 27.17
C ASN A 591 -7.97 -1.82 25.90
N ALA A 592 -8.90 -1.40 25.06
CA ALA A 592 -9.06 -1.91 23.70
C ALA A 592 -7.78 -1.65 22.88
N SER A 593 -7.62 -2.32 21.73
CA SER A 593 -6.47 -2.12 20.85
C SER A 593 -6.46 -0.70 20.27
N ALA A 594 -7.64 -0.19 19.91
CA ALA A 594 -7.85 1.23 19.62
C ALA A 594 -9.17 1.77 20.16
N GLN A 595 -9.20 3.08 20.42
CA GLN A 595 -10.39 3.91 20.59
C GLN A 595 -10.37 5.01 19.50
N LEU A 596 -11.40 5.02 18.68
CA LEU A 596 -11.60 5.92 17.55
C LEU A 596 -12.72 6.91 17.94
N VAL A 597 -12.32 8.09 18.43
CA VAL A 597 -13.22 9.09 19.01
C VAL A 597 -13.79 10.05 17.97
N GLY A 598 -15.06 10.42 18.13
CA GLY A 598 -15.72 11.42 17.29
C GLY A 598 -15.03 12.79 17.31
N GLU A 599 -15.22 13.57 16.25
CA GLU A 599 -14.56 14.87 16.10
C GLU A 599 -15.11 15.92 17.07
N THR A 600 -16.44 15.98 17.24
CA THR A 600 -17.13 16.99 18.06
C THR A 600 -18.39 16.45 18.74
N ALA A 601 -18.91 17.22 19.71
CA ALA A 601 -20.09 16.87 20.48
C ALA A 601 -21.35 16.70 19.60
N SER A 602 -22.07 15.59 19.81
CA SER A 602 -23.27 15.16 19.07
C SER A 602 -23.02 14.54 17.69
N ASP A 603 -21.79 14.29 17.26
CA ASP A 603 -21.51 13.62 15.96
C ASP A 603 -21.98 12.15 15.94
N ARG A 604 -22.03 11.51 17.13
CA ARG A 604 -22.44 10.12 17.37
C ARG A 604 -21.64 9.09 16.58
N ALA A 605 -20.32 9.22 16.60
CA ALA A 605 -19.38 8.24 16.07
C ALA A 605 -19.61 6.84 16.66
N GLY A 606 -19.58 5.80 15.82
CA GLY A 606 -19.82 4.42 16.24
C GLY A 606 -21.31 4.06 16.38
N ILE A 607 -22.24 4.89 15.87
CA ILE A 607 -23.66 4.56 15.77
C ILE A 607 -23.93 3.39 14.78
N SER A 608 -23.06 3.24 13.79
CA SER A 608 -22.99 2.06 12.92
C SER A 608 -21.53 1.72 12.61
N LEU A 609 -21.29 0.44 12.34
CA LEU A 609 -19.96 -0.16 12.19
C LEU A 609 -20.02 -1.25 11.13
N ALA A 610 -18.97 -1.38 10.33
CA ALA A 610 -18.73 -2.53 9.48
C ALA A 610 -17.23 -2.76 9.31
N GLY A 611 -16.80 -4.02 9.25
CA GLY A 611 -15.61 -4.39 8.49
C GLY A 611 -16.00 -4.55 7.03
N PRO A 612 -15.66 -3.61 6.12
CA PRO A 612 -15.92 -3.78 4.69
C PRO A 612 -15.09 -4.88 4.01
N GLY A 613 -14.11 -5.44 4.73
CA GLY A 613 -13.05 -6.28 4.17
C GLY A 613 -11.93 -5.43 3.57
N ASP A 614 -11.00 -6.05 2.85
CA ASP A 614 -9.93 -5.35 2.11
C ASP A 614 -10.50 -4.39 1.04
N THR A 615 -10.28 -3.08 1.20
CA THR A 615 -10.70 -2.02 0.26
C THR A 615 -9.52 -1.38 -0.47
N ASN A 616 -8.27 -1.66 -0.10
CA ASN A 616 -7.07 -1.03 -0.68
C ASN A 616 -6.20 -2.00 -1.52
N GLY A 617 -6.38 -3.31 -1.35
CA GLY A 617 -5.69 -4.40 -2.04
C GLY A 617 -4.42 -4.93 -1.34
N ASP A 618 -4.20 -4.60 -0.06
CA ASP A 618 -3.01 -5.02 0.72
C ASP A 618 -3.18 -6.40 1.40
N GLY A 619 -4.42 -6.87 1.56
CA GLY A 619 -4.77 -8.17 2.12
C GLY A 619 -5.08 -8.19 3.62
N ALA A 620 -5.07 -7.05 4.31
CA ALA A 620 -5.75 -6.86 5.59
C ALA A 620 -7.19 -6.37 5.36
N ASP A 621 -8.08 -6.61 6.32
CA ASP A 621 -9.43 -6.04 6.28
C ASP A 621 -9.44 -4.61 6.86
N ASP A 622 -10.36 -3.77 6.38
CA ASP A 622 -10.48 -2.36 6.79
C ASP A 622 -11.64 -2.11 7.79
N VAL A 623 -11.78 -0.88 8.28
CA VAL A 623 -12.80 -0.47 9.27
C VAL A 623 -13.62 0.72 8.77
N LEU A 624 -14.96 0.59 8.75
CA LEU A 624 -15.90 1.65 8.40
C LEU A 624 -16.78 2.05 9.60
N ILE A 625 -16.75 3.33 9.97
CA ILE A 625 -17.45 3.89 11.13
C ILE A 625 -18.44 4.97 10.71
N GLY A 626 -19.71 4.82 11.09
CA GLY A 626 -20.74 5.85 10.91
C GLY A 626 -20.77 6.89 12.03
N ALA A 627 -21.04 8.15 11.67
CA ALA A 627 -21.28 9.27 12.58
C ALA A 627 -22.47 10.10 12.04
N SER A 628 -23.69 9.65 12.36
CA SER A 628 -24.91 10.09 11.69
C SER A 628 -25.31 11.55 11.88
N SER A 629 -24.67 12.27 12.79
CA SER A 629 -25.02 13.67 13.13
C SER A 629 -23.87 14.64 12.89
N GLN A 630 -22.81 14.23 12.20
CA GLN A 630 -21.64 15.06 11.98
C GLN A 630 -21.90 16.21 10.97
N ASP A 631 -21.40 17.40 11.29
CA ASP A 631 -21.81 18.69 10.70
C ASP A 631 -21.14 19.08 9.34
N ALA A 632 -20.22 18.29 8.79
CA ALA A 632 -19.43 18.68 7.61
C ALA A 632 -20.26 18.88 6.32
N GLY A 633 -21.36 18.13 6.15
CA GLY A 633 -22.33 18.30 5.05
C GLY A 633 -23.34 19.43 5.30
N GLY A 634 -23.24 20.11 6.44
CA GLY A 634 -24.31 20.87 7.05
C GLY A 634 -24.75 20.21 8.37
N VAL A 635 -25.54 20.93 9.17
CA VAL A 635 -25.97 20.47 10.50
C VAL A 635 -26.67 19.13 10.41
N ASP A 636 -26.26 18.13 11.20
CA ASP A 636 -26.81 16.76 11.16
C ASP A 636 -26.76 16.09 9.76
N GLY A 637 -25.92 16.56 8.84
CA GLY A 637 -25.77 15.97 7.49
C GLY A 637 -25.18 14.57 7.53
N GLY A 638 -24.33 14.30 8.53
CA GLY A 638 -23.73 13.00 8.79
C GLY A 638 -22.47 12.73 7.98
N ALA A 639 -21.72 11.71 8.41
CA ALA A 639 -20.56 11.20 7.70
C ALA A 639 -20.28 9.73 8.06
N CYS A 640 -19.41 9.09 7.29
CA CYS A 640 -18.70 7.89 7.73
C CYS A 640 -17.21 7.96 7.38
N TYR A 641 -16.42 7.14 8.07
CA TYR A 641 -14.97 7.21 8.11
C TYR A 641 -14.39 5.83 7.84
N LEU A 642 -13.55 5.72 6.82
CA LEU A 642 -12.79 4.52 6.47
C LEU A 642 -11.39 4.64 7.07
N PHE A 643 -11.02 3.67 7.90
CA PHE A 643 -9.65 3.44 8.34
C PHE A 643 -9.14 2.19 7.67
N LEU A 644 -7.94 2.27 7.09
CA LEU A 644 -7.29 1.14 6.47
C LEU A 644 -6.66 0.22 7.54
N GLY A 645 -6.75 -1.08 7.31
CA GLY A 645 -6.02 -2.10 8.05
C GLY A 645 -4.53 -2.08 7.71
N GLY A 646 -3.78 -3.03 8.27
CA GLY A 646 -2.37 -3.17 7.93
C GLY A 646 -1.60 -4.10 8.87
N GLY A 647 -0.97 -5.12 8.27
CA GLY A 647 -0.10 -6.06 8.97
C GLY A 647 1.34 -5.56 9.22
N LEU A 648 2.06 -6.31 10.06
CA LEU A 648 3.44 -6.08 10.52
C LEU A 648 4.55 -6.60 9.60
#